data_AF-A0A7J9IM03-F1
#
_entry.id   AF-A0A7J9IM03-F1
#
_cell.length_a   1.000
_cell.length_b   1.000
_cell.length_c   1.000
_cell.angle_alpha   90.00
_cell.angle_beta   90.00
_cell.angle_gamma   90.00
#
_symmetry.space_group_name_H-M   'P 1'
#
loop_
_entity.id
_entity.type
_entity.pdbx_description
1 polymer ?
#
loop_
_entity_poly.entity_id
_entity_poly.type
_entity_poly.pdbx_seq_one_letter_code
_entity_poly.pdbx_strand_id
1 'polypeptide(L)'
;MVAKGRQNATDSQKVEVGEIDTSAPFQSVKDAVTLFGEGAFSGEKPAMKKAKAHSAERVLAKETQLHLTQKELNKLKEQLSNAEITKAQALVELERAKKTAEELSHKLKTVNESKDCAVKATEAAKNKAKQIEEANSGILPGPDGTRSQDSETAREQYMIVITELDAAKQELRKVHQDCDASLEAKIAAFNQTEEAEHAAKVNMEKVGELSREISYVQESIGQVKLASLETQQEQAKMFAEKDTQKQLYKATLEESTKKLLALKNEFDPELMRNLEAQLLETDNQIGSLQKQMESAKASDLESVRTITSELDGAKESLQKVAEEENSLRSLVESLKVELENVNKEHSELKEKEAETESIAGNLHVKLRKSKSELEAFLSEESKTRGACAEMLSTLQQLSVETENARRKAEEMKKEAEKLKLEAEASRIALQEADKQLVVAMEEAEAAKEAETRALDQIKMLSEKTNAARASTSESGANITISREEFESLSRKVEESDNIAEMKVAAAMAQVEAVKASENEALKRLEATQKEIEDMKVATADALKRAEMAEAAKRAVEGELRKWREKEQKKAVAAASRILIEAQMSTESSPQHYRIQKQNPPEKIVQAKMLEKEKSSVSKKVLLPNISGIFNRRKNQIEGGSPSYLPGEKTM
;
A
#
# COMPACT_ATOMS: atom_id res chain seq x y z
N MET A 1 -34.10 -39.19 28.86
CA MET A 1 -34.41 -40.61 29.12
C MET A 1 -33.13 -41.42 28.91
N VAL A 2 -32.64 -42.04 30.00
CA VAL A 2 -31.75 -43.22 30.15
C VAL A 2 -30.52 -43.29 29.20
N ALA A 3 -29.26 -43.06 29.56
CA ALA A 3 -28.42 -43.31 30.76
C ALA A 3 -28.02 -44.79 31.04
N LYS A 4 -26.75 -45.13 30.74
CA LYS A 4 -25.85 -46.07 31.48
C LYS A 4 -24.45 -46.00 30.82
N GLY A 5 -23.33 -45.69 31.45
CA GLY A 5 -23.00 -45.40 32.85
C GLY A 5 -22.09 -46.46 33.47
N ARG A 6 -20.78 -46.15 33.58
CA ARG A 6 -19.75 -46.52 34.61
C ARG A 6 -18.36 -46.18 34.01
N GLN A 7 -17.50 -45.25 34.47
CA GLN A 7 -17.06 -44.76 35.80
C GLN A 7 -16.59 -45.90 36.73
N ASN A 8 -15.43 -45.93 37.38
CA ASN A 8 -14.37 -44.96 37.74
C ASN A 8 -13.12 -45.79 38.19
N ALA A 9 -11.88 -45.34 37.93
CA ALA A 9 -10.93 -44.66 38.84
C ALA A 9 -9.95 -45.56 39.64
N THR A 10 -8.67 -45.24 39.45
CA THR A 10 -7.50 -45.28 40.36
C THR A 10 -7.41 -46.32 41.49
N ASP A 11 -6.35 -47.14 41.45
CA ASP A 11 -5.26 -47.03 42.44
C ASP A 11 -4.00 -47.82 42.03
N SER A 12 -2.85 -47.30 42.49
CA SER A 12 -1.51 -47.85 42.28
C SER A 12 -1.30 -49.22 42.90
N GLN A 13 -0.55 -50.11 42.22
CA GLN A 13 0.24 -51.13 42.92
C GLN A 13 1.49 -51.56 42.12
N LYS A 14 2.64 -51.18 42.70
CA LYS A 14 3.87 -51.97 42.90
C LYS A 14 4.59 -52.57 41.69
N VAL A 15 5.81 -52.05 41.49
CA VAL A 15 6.98 -52.74 40.95
C VAL A 15 7.14 -54.10 41.64
N GLU A 16 7.10 -55.18 40.87
CA GLU A 16 7.50 -56.51 41.31
C GLU A 16 8.71 -56.94 40.47
N VAL A 17 9.83 -57.03 41.17
CA VAL A 17 11.14 -57.47 40.72
C VAL A 17 11.03 -58.92 40.28
N GLY A 18 11.66 -59.28 39.16
CA GLY A 18 11.72 -60.66 38.68
C GLY A 18 12.27 -61.59 39.76
N GLU A 19 11.44 -62.53 40.21
CA GLU A 19 11.87 -63.66 41.02
C GLU A 19 12.81 -64.53 40.18
N ILE A 20 14.04 -64.69 40.65
CA ILE A 20 14.99 -65.66 40.11
C ILE A 20 14.54 -67.02 40.63
N ASP A 21 14.12 -67.90 39.71
CA ASP A 21 13.97 -69.32 39.97
C ASP A 21 15.34 -69.89 40.38
N THR A 22 15.47 -70.23 41.66
CA THR A 22 16.66 -70.84 42.27
C THR A 22 16.43 -72.31 42.60
N SER A 23 15.45 -72.96 41.96
CA SER A 23 15.25 -74.40 42.12
C SER A 23 16.33 -75.20 41.37
N ALA A 24 17.01 -76.08 42.11
CA ALA A 24 18.26 -76.74 41.73
C ALA A 24 18.13 -77.72 40.54
N PRO A 25 19.02 -77.69 39.52
CA PRO A 25 18.99 -78.68 38.45
C PRO A 25 20.08 -79.75 38.65
N PHE A 26 20.07 -80.50 39.74
CA PHE A 26 20.87 -81.74 39.80
C PHE A 26 20.16 -82.81 40.64
N GLN A 27 19.39 -83.64 39.95
CA GLN A 27 19.06 -84.99 40.43
C GLN A 27 19.85 -86.00 39.62
N SER A 28 20.59 -86.84 40.35
CA SER A 28 21.26 -88.08 39.90
C SER A 28 22.61 -87.95 39.18
N VAL A 29 23.68 -88.10 39.98
CA VAL A 29 25.06 -88.41 39.58
C VAL A 29 25.17 -89.77 38.84
N LYS A 30 24.07 -90.53 38.72
CA LYS A 30 24.01 -91.81 38.02
C LYS A 30 23.89 -91.67 36.48
N ASP A 31 23.43 -90.52 35.97
CA ASP A 31 23.33 -90.28 34.52
C ASP A 31 24.58 -89.62 33.91
N ALA A 32 25.46 -89.03 34.73
CA ALA A 32 26.71 -88.44 34.27
C ALA A 32 27.84 -89.49 34.04
N VAL A 33 27.68 -90.71 34.57
CA VAL A 33 28.66 -91.80 34.44
C VAL A 33 28.46 -92.62 33.15
N THR A 34 27.35 -92.42 32.42
CA THR A 34 27.11 -93.09 31.13
C THR A 34 27.72 -92.34 29.93
N LEU A 35 28.31 -91.15 30.15
CA LEU A 35 28.83 -90.32 29.06
C LEU A 35 30.36 -90.39 28.86
N PHE A 36 31.12 -90.94 29.83
CA PHE A 36 32.59 -91.02 29.77
C PHE A 36 33.16 -92.32 30.40
N GLY A 37 33.31 -93.37 29.57
CA GLY A 37 34.17 -94.56 29.78
C GLY A 37 33.44 -95.81 30.33
N GLU A 38 33.66 -97.06 29.88
CA GLU A 38 34.68 -97.66 29.02
C GLU A 38 34.33 -99.14 28.72
N GLY A 39 34.74 -99.68 27.56
CA GLY A 39 34.98 -101.12 27.27
C GLY A 39 33.90 -101.87 26.44
N ALA A 40 34.19 -102.68 25.41
CA ALA A 40 35.43 -103.10 24.75
C ALA A 40 35.13 -103.85 23.41
N PHE A 41 36.08 -103.78 22.47
CA PHE A 41 36.37 -104.63 21.28
C PHE A 41 35.32 -104.90 20.16
N SER A 42 35.52 -104.29 18.98
CA SER A 42 35.90 -105.00 17.73
C SER A 42 36.04 -104.04 16.52
N GLY A 43 37.21 -104.07 15.85
CA GLY A 43 37.38 -103.93 14.39
C GLY A 43 37.23 -102.57 13.70
N GLU A 44 38.37 -101.97 13.32
CA GLU A 44 38.61 -101.08 12.16
C GLU A 44 37.91 -99.71 12.04
N LYS A 45 38.76 -98.65 12.03
CA LYS A 45 38.42 -97.27 11.64
C LYS A 45 38.73 -97.06 10.14
N PRO A 46 38.07 -96.10 9.47
CA PRO A 46 38.69 -94.78 9.44
C PRO A 46 37.77 -93.66 9.94
N ALA A 47 38.39 -92.75 10.68
CA ALA A 47 37.77 -91.62 11.34
C ALA A 47 37.17 -90.62 10.35
N MET A 48 35.85 -90.52 10.31
CA MET A 48 35.15 -89.31 9.89
C MET A 48 35.35 -88.26 11.00
N LYS A 49 36.18 -87.25 10.74
CA LYS A 49 36.30 -86.09 11.62
C LYS A 49 34.94 -85.38 11.64
N LYS A 50 34.32 -85.33 12.82
CA LYS A 50 33.15 -84.52 13.14
C LYS A 50 33.28 -83.13 12.50
N ALA A 51 32.33 -82.77 11.65
CA ALA A 51 32.18 -81.40 11.20
C ALA A 51 31.94 -80.52 12.43
N LYS A 52 32.75 -79.46 12.54
CA LYS A 52 32.75 -78.44 13.60
C LYS A 52 31.33 -77.94 13.91
N ALA A 53 31.01 -77.79 15.18
CA ALA A 53 29.77 -77.17 15.70
C ALA A 53 29.49 -75.75 15.15
N HIS A 54 30.47 -75.09 14.51
CA HIS A 54 30.33 -73.77 13.90
C HIS A 54 29.53 -73.71 12.58
N SER A 55 29.10 -74.82 12.00
CA SER A 55 28.20 -74.80 10.81
C SER A 55 26.73 -74.72 11.21
N ALA A 56 26.31 -75.45 12.25
CA ALA A 56 24.94 -75.39 12.76
C ALA A 56 24.62 -74.02 13.38
N GLU A 57 25.57 -73.44 14.13
CA GLU A 57 25.45 -72.10 14.70
C GLU A 57 25.37 -71.00 13.63
N ARG A 58 26.14 -71.12 12.53
CA ARG A 58 26.03 -70.21 11.37
C ARG A 58 24.74 -70.39 10.58
N VAL A 59 24.19 -71.61 10.49
CA VAL A 59 22.89 -71.86 9.85
C VAL A 59 21.77 -71.26 10.69
N LEU A 60 21.78 -71.47 12.02
CA LEU A 60 20.81 -70.86 12.95
C LEU A 60 20.89 -69.33 12.96
N ALA A 61 22.09 -68.74 12.93
CA ALA A 61 22.25 -67.29 12.85
C ALA A 61 21.71 -66.72 11.53
N LYS A 62 21.96 -67.39 10.39
CA LYS A 62 21.41 -67.00 9.08
C LYS A 62 19.90 -67.19 8.99
N GLU A 63 19.36 -68.24 9.60
CA GLU A 63 17.92 -68.50 9.67
C GLU A 63 17.21 -67.48 10.56
N THR A 64 17.83 -67.08 11.67
CA THR A 64 17.35 -65.97 12.52
C THR A 64 17.35 -64.64 11.76
N GLN A 65 18.42 -64.35 11.00
CA GLN A 65 18.50 -63.16 10.16
C GLN A 65 17.46 -63.18 9.02
N LEU A 66 17.21 -64.35 8.42
CA LEU A 66 16.13 -64.53 7.44
C LEU A 66 14.75 -64.28 8.05
N HIS A 67 14.52 -64.73 9.28
CA HIS A 67 13.24 -64.49 9.95
C HIS A 67 13.05 -62.99 10.31
N LEU A 68 14.11 -62.30 10.73
CA LEU A 68 14.08 -60.85 10.99
C LEU A 68 13.81 -60.05 9.71
N THR A 69 14.49 -60.37 8.62
CA THR A 69 14.26 -59.73 7.32
C THR A 69 12.88 -60.03 6.75
N GLN A 70 12.34 -61.24 6.95
CA GLN A 70 10.97 -61.59 6.59
C GLN A 70 9.94 -60.76 7.40
N LYS A 71 10.22 -60.51 8.68
CA LYS A 71 9.39 -59.67 9.55
C LYS A 71 9.42 -58.21 9.11
N GLU A 72 10.60 -57.68 8.78
CA GLU A 72 10.75 -56.33 8.23
C GLU A 72 10.04 -56.18 6.87
N LEU A 73 10.16 -57.18 5.98
CA LEU A 73 9.45 -57.21 4.71
C LEU A 73 7.92 -57.17 4.90
N ASN A 74 7.39 -57.92 5.87
CA ASN A 74 5.97 -57.91 6.16
C ASN A 74 5.51 -56.55 6.73
N LYS A 75 6.33 -55.89 7.57
CA LYS A 75 6.07 -54.53 8.05
C LYS A 75 6.04 -53.52 6.90
N LEU A 76 6.97 -53.63 5.96
CA LEU A 76 7.00 -52.77 4.76
C LEU A 76 5.79 -53.01 3.84
N LYS A 77 5.35 -54.27 3.69
CA LYS A 77 4.13 -54.60 2.94
C LYS A 77 2.87 -54.02 3.59
N GLU A 78 2.78 -54.08 4.92
CA GLU A 78 1.67 -53.48 5.66
C GLU A 78 1.66 -51.95 5.50
N GLN A 79 2.84 -51.31 5.59
CA GLN A 79 2.97 -49.87 5.33
C GLN A 79 2.58 -49.50 3.89
N LEU A 80 2.99 -50.30 2.90
CA LEU A 80 2.59 -50.10 1.50
C LEU A 80 1.07 -50.23 1.33
N SER A 81 0.46 -51.25 1.91
CA SER A 81 -1.00 -51.43 1.87
C SER A 81 -1.74 -50.25 2.51
N ASN A 82 -1.25 -49.74 3.64
CA ASN A 82 -1.82 -48.58 4.31
C ASN A 82 -1.67 -47.29 3.47
N ALA A 83 -0.54 -47.12 2.79
CA ALA A 83 -0.33 -46.01 1.87
C ALA A 83 -1.24 -46.11 0.63
N GLU A 84 -1.44 -47.31 0.08
CA GLU A 84 -2.36 -47.55 -1.03
C GLU A 84 -3.82 -47.26 -0.65
N ILE A 85 -4.25 -47.65 0.54
CA ILE A 85 -5.59 -47.33 1.06
C ILE A 85 -5.76 -45.82 1.23
N THR A 86 -4.78 -45.15 1.84
CA THR A 86 -4.80 -43.69 2.01
C THR A 86 -4.86 -42.97 0.66
N LYS A 87 -4.08 -43.43 -0.32
CA LYS A 87 -4.11 -42.90 -1.69
C LYS A 87 -5.47 -43.09 -2.35
N ALA A 88 -6.09 -44.26 -2.21
CA ALA A 88 -7.41 -44.52 -2.76
C ALA A 88 -8.47 -43.61 -2.13
N GLN A 89 -8.41 -43.38 -0.80
CA GLN A 89 -9.30 -42.45 -0.10
C GLN A 89 -9.12 -41.02 -0.58
N ALA A 90 -7.87 -40.55 -0.70
CA ALA A 90 -7.56 -39.21 -1.20
C ALA A 90 -8.07 -38.99 -2.64
N LEU A 91 -7.99 -40.00 -3.52
CA LEU A 91 -8.55 -39.91 -4.87
C LEU A 91 -10.07 -39.79 -4.87
N VAL A 92 -10.76 -40.49 -3.97
CA VAL A 92 -12.22 -40.37 -3.82
C VAL A 92 -12.61 -38.99 -3.30
N GLU A 93 -11.87 -38.45 -2.33
CA GLU A 93 -12.10 -37.11 -1.80
C GLU A 93 -11.83 -36.02 -2.85
N LEU A 94 -10.77 -36.16 -3.64
CA LEU A 94 -10.47 -35.29 -4.76
C LEU A 94 -11.62 -35.26 -5.78
N GLU A 95 -12.17 -36.43 -6.11
CA GLU A 95 -13.27 -36.52 -7.07
C GLU A 95 -14.56 -35.90 -6.53
N ARG A 96 -14.84 -36.05 -5.22
CA ARG A 96 -15.94 -35.33 -4.56
C ARG A 96 -15.71 -33.81 -4.59
N ALA A 97 -14.50 -33.36 -4.28
CA ALA A 97 -14.14 -31.95 -4.28
C ALA A 97 -14.32 -31.33 -5.69
N LYS A 98 -13.89 -32.04 -6.74
CA LYS A 98 -14.12 -31.62 -8.14
C LYS A 98 -15.60 -31.47 -8.46
N LYS A 99 -16.43 -32.46 -8.12
CA LYS A 99 -17.89 -32.37 -8.32
C LYS A 99 -18.50 -31.18 -7.58
N THR A 100 -18.09 -30.94 -6.33
CA THR A 100 -18.58 -29.78 -5.58
C THR A 100 -18.13 -28.45 -6.21
N ALA A 101 -16.91 -28.39 -6.74
CA ALA A 101 -16.42 -27.20 -7.43
C ALA A 101 -17.19 -26.93 -8.74
N GLU A 102 -17.51 -27.98 -9.51
CA GLU A 102 -18.35 -27.89 -10.71
C GLU A 102 -19.78 -27.44 -10.36
N GLU A 103 -20.39 -28.00 -9.31
CA GLU A 103 -21.70 -27.59 -8.82
C GLU A 103 -21.73 -26.12 -8.37
N LEU A 104 -20.71 -25.68 -7.63
CA LEU A 104 -20.57 -24.28 -7.21
C LEU A 104 -20.34 -23.35 -8.40
N SER A 105 -19.55 -23.78 -9.39
CA SER A 105 -19.34 -23.04 -10.64
C SER A 105 -20.65 -22.86 -11.41
N HIS A 106 -21.47 -23.92 -11.51
CA HIS A 106 -22.80 -23.81 -12.13
C HIS A 106 -23.71 -22.86 -11.34
N LYS A 107 -23.77 -22.99 -10.01
CA LYS A 107 -24.58 -22.08 -9.17
C LYS A 107 -24.16 -20.62 -9.34
N LEU A 108 -22.85 -20.35 -9.36
CA LEU A 108 -22.31 -19.01 -9.58
C LEU A 108 -22.72 -18.44 -10.95
N LYS A 109 -22.66 -19.27 -12.00
CA LYS A 109 -23.12 -18.88 -13.34
C LYS A 109 -24.61 -18.49 -13.33
N THR A 110 -25.46 -19.31 -12.71
CA THR A 110 -26.90 -19.04 -12.58
C THR A 110 -27.17 -17.76 -11.77
N VAL A 111 -26.44 -17.53 -10.67
CA VAL A 111 -26.56 -16.30 -9.87
C VAL A 111 -26.13 -15.08 -10.69
N ASN A 112 -25.05 -15.16 -11.46
CA ASN A 112 -24.59 -14.04 -12.29
C ASN A 112 -25.59 -13.73 -13.42
N GLU A 113 -26.15 -14.75 -14.07
CA GLU A 113 -27.23 -14.59 -15.07
C GLU A 113 -28.47 -13.94 -14.44
N SER A 114 -28.88 -14.36 -13.25
CA SER A 114 -30.00 -13.76 -12.50
C SER A 114 -29.73 -12.29 -12.14
N LYS A 115 -28.52 -11.98 -11.68
CA LYS A 115 -28.09 -10.60 -11.38
C LYS A 115 -28.15 -9.72 -12.63
N ASP A 116 -27.65 -10.20 -13.77
CA ASP A 116 -27.70 -9.44 -15.03
C ASP A 116 -29.15 -9.24 -15.52
N CYS A 117 -30.04 -10.22 -15.31
CA CYS A 117 -31.48 -10.07 -15.54
C CYS A 117 -32.12 -9.04 -14.61
N ALA A 118 -31.77 -9.03 -13.31
CA ALA A 118 -32.27 -8.05 -12.34
C ALA A 118 -31.82 -6.62 -12.69
N VAL A 119 -30.55 -6.43 -13.08
CA VAL A 119 -30.03 -5.13 -13.55
C VAL A 119 -30.84 -4.62 -14.74
N LYS A 120 -31.07 -5.47 -15.75
CA LYS A 120 -31.90 -5.11 -16.92
C LYS A 120 -33.33 -4.73 -16.52
N ALA A 121 -33.93 -5.44 -15.56
CA ALA A 121 -35.26 -5.13 -15.06
C ALA A 121 -35.30 -3.77 -14.34
N THR A 122 -34.29 -3.44 -13.53
CA THR A 122 -34.19 -2.14 -12.85
C THR A 122 -33.96 -0.99 -13.83
N GLU A 123 -33.17 -1.18 -14.89
CA GLU A 123 -33.00 -0.18 -15.94
C GLU A 123 -34.30 0.04 -16.73
N ALA A 124 -35.04 -1.02 -17.04
CA ALA A 124 -36.34 -0.92 -17.69
C ALA A 124 -37.39 -0.20 -16.81
N ALA A 125 -37.41 -0.47 -15.50
CA ALA A 125 -38.27 0.24 -14.55
C ALA A 125 -37.90 1.73 -14.45
N LYS A 126 -36.60 2.04 -14.40
CA LYS A 126 -36.09 3.42 -14.40
C LYS A 126 -36.47 4.19 -15.67
N ASN A 127 -36.44 3.53 -16.82
CA ASN A 127 -36.86 4.14 -18.09
C ASN A 127 -38.38 4.37 -18.15
N LYS A 128 -39.19 3.45 -17.60
CA LYS A 128 -40.65 3.64 -17.46
C LYS A 128 -41.00 4.77 -16.48
N ALA A 129 -40.29 4.90 -15.37
CA ALA A 129 -40.48 5.99 -14.41
C ALA A 129 -40.22 7.36 -15.05
N LYS A 130 -39.15 7.48 -15.87
CA LYS A 130 -38.88 8.69 -16.64
C LYS A 130 -39.98 9.02 -17.65
N GLN A 131 -40.54 8.03 -18.34
CA GLN A 131 -41.66 8.24 -19.28
C GLN A 131 -42.93 8.73 -18.57
N ILE A 132 -43.21 8.25 -17.35
CA ILE A 132 -44.35 8.71 -16.54
C ILE A 132 -44.12 10.15 -16.02
N GLU A 133 -42.89 10.48 -15.63
CA GLU A 133 -42.49 11.83 -15.24
C GLU A 133 -42.63 12.83 -16.40
N GLU A 134 -42.26 12.43 -17.62
CA GLU A 134 -42.44 13.21 -18.85
C GLU A 134 -43.93 13.36 -19.22
N ALA A 135 -44.75 12.31 -19.07
CA ALA A 135 -46.20 12.35 -19.34
C ALA A 135 -46.99 13.21 -18.34
N ASN A 136 -46.50 13.35 -17.10
CA ASN A 136 -47.11 14.19 -16.07
C ASN A 136 -46.72 15.69 -16.16
N SER A 137 -45.84 16.06 -17.09
CA SER A 137 -45.44 17.45 -17.32
C SER A 137 -46.43 18.28 -18.15
N GLY A 138 -47.56 17.70 -18.59
CA GLY A 138 -48.54 18.39 -19.43
C GLY A 138 -50.00 18.05 -19.12
N ILE A 139 -50.57 18.56 -18.02
CA ILE A 139 -52.03 18.62 -17.84
C ILE A 139 -52.45 19.97 -17.22
N LEU A 140 -53.38 20.64 -17.92
CA LEU A 140 -54.10 21.89 -17.59
C LEU A 140 -55.08 21.74 -16.40
N PRO A 141 -55.53 22.84 -15.76
CA PRO A 141 -56.24 22.82 -14.48
C PRO A 141 -57.73 22.43 -14.60
N GLY A 142 -58.19 21.47 -13.77
CA GLY A 142 -59.59 21.02 -13.64
C GLY A 142 -59.85 20.24 -12.33
N PRO A 143 -61.12 20.09 -11.87
CA PRO A 143 -61.49 20.15 -10.44
C PRO A 143 -61.36 18.85 -9.61
N ASP A 144 -61.30 19.09 -8.29
CA ASP A 144 -60.78 18.32 -7.12
C ASP A 144 -61.40 16.94 -6.77
N GLY A 145 -62.04 16.22 -7.67
CA GLY A 145 -62.61 14.90 -7.36
C GLY A 145 -61.66 13.71 -7.54
N THR A 146 -60.85 13.75 -8.59
CA THR A 146 -60.05 12.60 -9.06
C THR A 146 -58.62 12.58 -8.49
N ARG A 147 -58.16 13.74 -7.97
CA ARG A 147 -56.78 14.00 -7.53
C ARG A 147 -56.34 13.19 -6.30
N SER A 148 -57.27 12.83 -5.42
CA SER A 148 -56.97 12.03 -4.21
C SER A 148 -56.51 10.63 -4.60
N GLN A 149 -57.25 9.98 -5.50
CA GLN A 149 -57.00 8.59 -5.89
C GLN A 149 -55.71 8.45 -6.70
N ASP A 150 -55.40 9.40 -7.59
CA ASP A 150 -54.16 9.40 -8.35
C ASP A 150 -52.93 9.65 -7.45
N SER A 151 -53.05 10.54 -6.45
CA SER A 151 -51.97 10.81 -5.49
C SER A 151 -51.71 9.63 -4.55
N GLU A 152 -52.77 8.92 -4.16
CA GLU A 152 -52.70 7.77 -3.27
C GLU A 152 -52.17 6.53 -4.02
N THR A 153 -52.57 6.34 -5.28
CA THR A 153 -52.00 5.32 -6.17
C THR A 153 -50.52 5.56 -6.42
N ALA A 154 -50.10 6.81 -6.66
CA ALA A 154 -48.68 7.15 -6.81
C ALA A 154 -47.87 6.85 -5.52
N ARG A 155 -48.46 7.12 -4.35
CA ARG A 155 -47.83 6.82 -3.04
C ARG A 155 -47.67 5.32 -2.81
N GLU A 156 -48.66 4.50 -3.17
CA GLU A 156 -48.55 3.04 -3.12
C GLU A 156 -47.48 2.50 -4.07
N GLN A 157 -47.39 3.03 -5.29
CA GLN A 157 -46.32 2.66 -6.23
C GLN A 157 -44.93 3.04 -5.69
N TYR A 158 -44.77 4.22 -5.09
CA TYR A 158 -43.51 4.60 -4.44
C TYR A 158 -43.17 3.68 -3.26
N MET A 159 -44.16 3.28 -2.46
CA MET A 159 -43.96 2.36 -1.34
C MET A 159 -43.50 0.98 -1.81
N ILE A 160 -44.08 0.45 -2.90
CA ILE A 160 -43.65 -0.80 -3.54
C ILE A 160 -42.20 -0.68 -4.01
N VAL A 161 -41.87 0.38 -4.76
CA VAL A 161 -40.50 0.60 -5.27
C VAL A 161 -39.48 0.74 -4.15
N ILE A 162 -39.82 1.38 -3.02
CA ILE A 162 -38.94 1.48 -1.86
C ILE A 162 -38.72 0.10 -1.22
N THR A 163 -39.78 -0.70 -1.07
CA THR A 163 -39.65 -2.05 -0.51
C THR A 163 -38.83 -2.98 -1.41
N GLU A 164 -38.99 -2.89 -2.73
CA GLU A 164 -38.18 -3.61 -3.71
C GLU A 164 -36.72 -3.16 -3.68
N LEU A 165 -36.46 -1.85 -3.54
CA LEU A 165 -35.10 -1.31 -3.41
C LEU A 165 -34.42 -1.81 -2.13
N ASP A 166 -35.14 -1.86 -1.02
CA ASP A 166 -34.58 -2.36 0.24
C ASP A 166 -34.35 -3.88 0.21
N ALA A 167 -35.22 -4.65 -0.46
CA ALA A 167 -35.00 -6.06 -0.74
C ALA A 167 -33.74 -6.26 -1.62
N ALA A 168 -33.59 -5.48 -2.70
CA ALA A 168 -32.41 -5.54 -3.56
C ALA A 168 -31.10 -5.18 -2.82
N LYS A 169 -31.14 -4.19 -1.91
CA LYS A 169 -29.98 -3.85 -1.05
C LYS A 169 -29.65 -4.96 -0.05
N GLN A 170 -30.66 -5.68 0.45
CA GLN A 170 -30.44 -6.84 1.32
C GLN A 170 -29.82 -8.01 0.55
N GLU A 171 -30.32 -8.31 -0.64
CA GLU A 171 -29.72 -9.32 -1.52
C GLU A 171 -28.28 -8.97 -1.91
N LEU A 172 -28.00 -7.70 -2.24
CA LEU A 172 -26.64 -7.25 -2.54
C LEU A 172 -25.68 -7.48 -1.37
N ARG A 173 -26.11 -7.17 -0.14
CA ARG A 173 -25.31 -7.45 1.07
C ARG A 173 -25.07 -8.93 1.27
N LYS A 174 -26.07 -9.77 1.02
CA LYS A 174 -25.94 -11.23 1.10
C LYS A 174 -24.95 -11.76 0.06
N VAL A 175 -25.04 -11.28 -1.18
CA VAL A 175 -24.10 -11.67 -2.25
C VAL A 175 -22.67 -11.23 -1.92
N HIS A 176 -22.47 -10.05 -1.32
CA HIS A 176 -21.14 -9.65 -0.85
C HIS A 176 -20.60 -10.59 0.22
N GLN A 177 -21.41 -10.95 1.22
CA GLN A 177 -21.03 -11.90 2.26
C GLN A 177 -20.71 -13.29 1.68
N ASP A 178 -21.51 -13.78 0.73
CA ASP A 178 -21.28 -15.06 0.07
C ASP A 178 -19.99 -15.03 -0.79
N CYS A 179 -19.69 -13.90 -1.45
CA CYS A 179 -18.43 -13.70 -2.16
C CYS A 179 -17.22 -13.69 -1.22
N ASP A 180 -17.32 -13.01 -0.09
CA ASP A 180 -16.24 -12.96 0.91
C ASP A 180 -15.99 -14.37 1.48
N ALA A 181 -17.05 -15.11 1.84
CA ALA A 181 -16.95 -16.49 2.30
C ALA A 181 -16.38 -17.43 1.22
N SER A 182 -16.76 -17.23 -0.05
CA SER A 182 -16.20 -18.00 -1.17
C SER A 182 -14.72 -17.66 -1.41
N LEU A 183 -14.29 -16.42 -1.20
CA LEU A 183 -12.90 -16.02 -1.32
C LEU A 183 -12.06 -16.63 -0.19
N GLU A 184 -12.54 -16.60 1.04
CA GLU A 184 -11.90 -17.26 2.19
C GLU A 184 -11.77 -18.77 1.97
N ALA A 185 -12.82 -19.44 1.49
CA ALA A 185 -12.78 -20.86 1.15
C ALA A 185 -11.76 -21.15 0.02
N LYS A 186 -11.64 -20.25 -0.96
CA LYS A 186 -10.64 -20.37 -2.04
C LYS A 186 -9.21 -20.25 -1.50
N ILE A 187 -8.96 -19.30 -0.60
CA ILE A 187 -7.66 -19.12 0.05
C ILE A 187 -7.31 -20.36 0.88
N ALA A 188 -8.26 -20.89 1.67
CA ALA A 188 -8.06 -22.11 2.43
C ALA A 188 -7.73 -23.32 1.54
N ALA A 189 -8.43 -23.47 0.41
CA ALA A 189 -8.15 -24.54 -0.56
C ALA A 189 -6.77 -24.41 -1.21
N PHE A 190 -6.32 -23.18 -1.51
CA PHE A 190 -4.96 -22.95 -2.00
C PHE A 190 -3.91 -23.35 -0.98
N ASN A 191 -4.05 -22.90 0.27
CA ASN A 191 -3.12 -23.26 1.33
C ASN A 191 -3.04 -24.77 1.54
N GLN A 192 -4.18 -25.47 1.49
CA GLN A 192 -4.22 -26.93 1.60
C GLN A 192 -3.55 -27.61 0.40
N THR A 193 -3.67 -27.04 -0.80
CA THR A 193 -3.01 -27.56 -2.00
C THR A 193 -1.50 -27.38 -1.92
N GLU A 194 -1.03 -26.22 -1.45
CA GLU A 194 0.39 -25.96 -1.23
C GLU A 194 0.98 -26.89 -0.15
N GLU A 195 0.26 -27.12 0.94
CA GLU A 195 0.67 -28.06 1.99
C GLU A 195 0.77 -29.49 1.44
N ALA A 196 -0.22 -29.92 0.64
CA ALA A 196 -0.20 -31.23 -0.01
C ALA A 196 0.94 -31.36 -1.03
N GLU A 197 1.26 -30.30 -1.78
CA GLU A 197 2.39 -30.27 -2.72
C GLU A 197 3.72 -30.37 -1.98
N HIS A 198 3.89 -29.61 -0.90
CA HIS A 198 5.09 -29.70 -0.06
C HIS A 198 5.26 -31.10 0.52
N ALA A 199 4.18 -31.70 1.06
CA ALA A 199 4.19 -33.06 1.57
C ALA A 199 4.55 -34.08 0.47
N ALA A 200 4.02 -33.91 -0.74
CA ALA A 200 4.35 -34.77 -1.89
C ALA A 200 5.84 -34.65 -2.28
N LYS A 201 6.41 -33.44 -2.24
CA LYS A 201 7.83 -33.20 -2.54
C LYS A 201 8.75 -33.86 -1.51
N VAL A 202 8.47 -33.70 -0.21
CA VAL A 202 9.22 -34.35 0.86
C VAL A 202 9.16 -35.88 0.72
N ASN A 203 7.99 -36.43 0.41
CA ASN A 203 7.84 -37.86 0.17
C ASN A 203 8.63 -38.32 -1.06
N MET A 204 8.67 -37.53 -2.14
CA MET A 204 9.45 -37.85 -3.33
C MET A 204 10.96 -37.89 -3.03
N GLU A 205 11.47 -36.95 -2.23
CA GLU A 205 12.86 -36.95 -1.75
C GLU A 205 13.14 -38.19 -0.91
N LYS A 206 12.21 -38.55 -0.01
CA LYS A 206 12.36 -39.75 0.83
C LYS A 206 12.37 -41.04 0.03
N VAL A 207 11.54 -41.14 -1.01
CA VAL A 207 11.55 -42.28 -1.94
C VAL A 207 12.90 -42.35 -2.68
N GLY A 208 13.46 -41.19 -3.07
CA GLY A 208 14.78 -41.11 -3.68
C GLY A 208 15.91 -41.61 -2.76
N GLU A 209 15.87 -41.28 -1.47
CA GLU A 209 16.79 -41.81 -0.46
C GLU A 209 16.67 -43.33 -0.31
N LEU A 210 15.45 -43.84 -0.11
CA LEU A 210 15.20 -45.27 0.05
C LEU A 210 15.64 -46.06 -1.18
N SER A 211 15.44 -45.51 -2.38
CA SER A 211 15.90 -46.14 -3.63
C SER A 211 17.43 -46.26 -3.69
N ARG A 212 18.16 -45.23 -3.21
CA ARG A 212 19.63 -45.29 -3.11
C ARG A 212 20.09 -46.33 -2.09
N GLU A 213 19.44 -46.38 -0.91
CA GLU A 213 19.74 -47.39 0.11
C GLU A 213 19.48 -48.82 -0.39
N ILE A 214 18.36 -49.05 -1.08
CA ILE A 214 18.03 -50.35 -1.68
C ILE A 214 19.11 -50.75 -2.70
N SER A 215 19.54 -49.82 -3.56
CA SER A 215 20.57 -50.08 -4.57
C SER A 215 21.90 -50.45 -3.91
N TYR A 216 22.29 -49.73 -2.85
CA TYR A 216 23.50 -50.00 -2.07
C TYR A 216 23.45 -51.40 -1.42
N VAL A 217 22.32 -51.77 -0.79
CA VAL A 217 22.16 -53.09 -0.17
C VAL A 217 22.21 -54.20 -1.23
N GLN A 218 21.60 -54.00 -2.39
CA GLN A 218 21.66 -54.96 -3.49
C GLN A 218 23.08 -55.18 -4.00
N GLU A 219 23.87 -54.10 -4.15
CA GLU A 219 25.28 -54.19 -4.51
C GLU A 219 26.10 -54.95 -3.47
N SER A 220 25.90 -54.64 -2.18
CA SER A 220 26.56 -55.34 -1.07
C SER A 220 26.22 -56.84 -1.05
N ILE A 221 24.95 -57.20 -1.28
CA ILE A 221 24.54 -58.61 -1.42
C ILE A 221 25.26 -59.27 -2.60
N GLY A 222 25.43 -58.55 -3.72
CA GLY A 222 26.20 -59.01 -4.88
C GLY A 222 27.65 -59.33 -4.52
N GLN A 223 28.33 -58.42 -3.81
CA GLN A 223 29.71 -58.59 -3.36
C GLN A 223 29.85 -59.78 -2.39
N VAL A 224 28.94 -59.93 -1.42
CA VAL A 224 28.95 -61.05 -0.46
C VAL A 224 28.75 -62.39 -1.18
N LYS A 225 27.87 -62.44 -2.20
CA LYS A 225 27.68 -63.66 -3.01
C LYS A 225 28.95 -64.05 -3.77
N LEU A 226 29.66 -63.08 -4.37
CA LEU A 226 30.93 -63.32 -5.06
C LEU A 226 32.00 -63.84 -4.10
N ALA A 227 32.22 -63.16 -2.97
CA ALA A 227 33.19 -63.59 -1.97
C ALA A 227 32.88 -65.00 -1.41
N SER A 228 31.60 -65.33 -1.24
CA SER A 228 31.19 -66.67 -0.81
C SER A 228 31.49 -67.75 -1.87
N LEU A 229 31.34 -67.45 -3.16
CA LEU A 229 31.68 -68.38 -4.24
C LEU A 229 33.19 -68.62 -4.33
N GLU A 230 33.99 -67.54 -4.21
CA GLU A 230 35.46 -67.62 -4.18
C GLU A 230 35.95 -68.48 -3.00
N THR A 231 35.40 -68.24 -1.80
CA THR A 231 35.72 -69.03 -0.61
C THR A 231 35.39 -70.51 -0.79
N GLN A 232 34.25 -70.84 -1.40
CA GLN A 232 33.88 -72.23 -1.69
C GLN A 232 34.85 -72.89 -2.69
N GLN A 233 35.29 -72.13 -3.71
CA GLN A 233 36.26 -72.61 -4.69
C GLN A 233 37.63 -72.89 -4.05
N GLU A 234 38.12 -71.99 -3.20
CA GLU A 234 39.38 -72.17 -2.46
C GLU A 234 39.29 -73.36 -1.49
N GLN A 235 38.15 -73.51 -0.80
CA GLN A 235 37.91 -74.64 0.08
C GLN A 235 37.97 -75.97 -0.70
N ALA A 236 37.40 -76.03 -1.90
CA ALA A 236 37.47 -77.21 -2.76
C ALA A 236 38.92 -77.53 -3.18
N LYS A 237 39.72 -76.51 -3.55
CA LYS A 237 41.16 -76.68 -3.87
C LYS A 237 41.95 -77.22 -2.68
N MET A 238 41.75 -76.65 -1.49
CA MET A 238 42.40 -77.08 -0.26
C MET A 238 42.08 -78.54 0.10
N PHE A 239 40.84 -79.00 -0.13
CA PHE A 239 40.49 -80.40 0.10
C PHE A 239 41.17 -81.34 -0.89
N ALA A 240 41.27 -80.97 -2.17
CA ALA A 240 41.97 -81.76 -3.16
C ALA A 240 43.47 -81.90 -2.82
N GLU A 241 44.13 -80.81 -2.42
CA GLU A 241 45.55 -80.84 -2.00
C GLU A 241 45.79 -81.68 -0.74
N LYS A 242 44.90 -81.61 0.25
CA LYS A 242 45.02 -82.44 1.46
C LYS A 242 44.88 -83.93 1.16
N ASP A 243 44.05 -84.29 0.18
CA ASP A 243 43.88 -85.68 -0.21
C ASP A 243 45.14 -86.24 -0.91
N THR A 244 45.77 -85.45 -1.79
CA THR A 244 47.04 -85.86 -2.44
C THR A 244 48.17 -86.02 -1.42
N GLN A 245 48.30 -85.10 -0.46
CA GLN A 245 49.32 -85.19 0.59
C GLN A 245 49.15 -86.42 1.48
N LYS A 246 47.90 -86.78 1.82
CA LYS A 246 47.59 -87.98 2.60
C LYS A 246 48.00 -89.26 1.87
N GLN A 247 47.80 -89.33 0.56
CA GLN A 247 48.21 -90.47 -0.26
C GLN A 247 49.73 -90.64 -0.28
N LEU A 248 50.48 -89.54 -0.39
CA LEU A 248 51.96 -89.55 -0.35
C LEU A 248 52.50 -90.10 0.98
N TYR A 249 52.01 -89.61 2.12
CA TYR A 249 52.47 -90.08 3.42
C TYR A 249 52.21 -91.57 3.65
N LYS A 250 51.07 -92.08 3.16
CA LYS A 250 50.74 -93.51 3.27
C LYS A 250 51.78 -94.36 2.53
N ALA A 251 52.18 -93.96 1.31
CA ALA A 251 53.16 -94.69 0.52
C ALA A 251 54.54 -94.73 1.18
N THR A 252 55.01 -93.61 1.75
CA THR A 252 56.31 -93.54 2.44
C THR A 252 56.37 -94.42 3.69
N LEU A 253 55.26 -94.48 4.45
CA LEU A 253 55.17 -95.33 5.62
C LEU A 253 55.29 -96.82 5.25
N GLU A 254 54.58 -97.26 4.21
CA GLU A 254 54.64 -98.63 3.70
C GLU A 254 56.06 -99.01 3.21
N GLU A 255 56.82 -98.07 2.66
CA GLU A 255 58.20 -98.30 2.25
C GLU A 255 59.16 -98.46 3.45
N SER A 256 59.00 -97.63 4.48
CA SER A 256 59.86 -97.67 5.68
C SER A 256 59.71 -98.97 6.49
N THR A 257 58.49 -99.50 6.57
CA THR A 257 58.21 -100.76 7.28
C THR A 257 58.87 -101.97 6.64
N LYS A 258 59.01 -101.98 5.30
CA LYS A 258 59.74 -103.02 4.56
C LYS A 258 61.24 -103.01 4.86
N LYS A 259 61.84 -101.82 5.01
CA LYS A 259 63.27 -101.66 5.30
C LYS A 259 63.62 -102.13 6.72
N LEU A 260 62.73 -101.90 7.69
CA LEU A 260 62.93 -102.27 9.09
C LEU A 260 62.93 -103.80 9.31
N LEU A 261 62.13 -104.53 8.52
CA LEU A 261 62.10 -106.00 8.53
C LEU A 261 63.41 -106.64 8.03
N ALA A 262 64.15 -105.98 7.13
CA ALA A 262 65.40 -106.50 6.59
C ALA A 262 66.57 -106.40 7.58
N LEU A 263 66.57 -105.38 8.45
CA LEU A 263 67.71 -105.05 9.32
C LEU A 263 67.75 -105.90 10.62
N LYS A 264 66.73 -106.71 10.89
CA LYS A 264 66.59 -107.46 12.15
C LYS A 264 67.37 -108.79 12.19
N ASN A 265 67.96 -109.24 11.09
CA ASN A 265 68.48 -110.62 10.94
C ASN A 265 70.00 -110.81 11.12
N GLU A 266 70.77 -109.83 11.58
CA GLU A 266 72.25 -109.92 11.63
C GLU A 266 72.86 -109.31 12.91
N PHE A 267 73.16 -110.08 13.98
CA PHE A 267 73.99 -109.60 15.11
C PHE A 267 74.69 -110.71 15.93
N ASP A 268 75.95 -110.46 16.35
CA ASP A 268 76.86 -111.38 17.09
C ASP A 268 77.51 -110.69 18.35
N PRO A 269 77.67 -111.34 19.53
CA PRO A 269 77.81 -110.68 20.85
C PRO A 269 79.21 -110.44 21.44
N GLU A 270 80.33 -110.69 20.76
CA GLU A 270 81.67 -110.68 21.41
C GLU A 270 82.33 -109.29 21.55
N LEU A 271 81.78 -108.27 20.88
CA LEU A 271 82.21 -106.86 20.97
C LEU A 271 81.85 -106.21 22.32
N MET A 272 80.86 -106.77 23.03
CA MET A 272 80.18 -106.14 24.17
C MET A 272 81.09 -105.87 25.37
N ARG A 273 82.10 -106.70 25.58
CA ARG A 273 82.86 -106.72 26.85
C ARG A 273 83.99 -105.68 26.93
N ASN A 274 84.53 -105.21 25.80
CA ASN A 274 85.55 -104.15 25.77
C ASN A 274 84.92 -102.73 25.78
N LEU A 275 83.67 -102.60 25.34
CA LEU A 275 82.90 -101.36 25.43
C LEU A 275 82.58 -100.95 26.87
N GLU A 276 82.42 -101.94 27.76
CA GLU A 276 81.93 -101.76 29.13
C GLU A 276 82.89 -100.94 30.03
N ALA A 277 84.21 -101.06 29.82
CA ALA A 277 85.21 -100.34 30.62
C ALA A 277 85.41 -98.88 30.17
N GLN A 278 85.32 -98.60 28.86
CA GLN A 278 85.34 -97.22 28.36
C GLN A 278 84.06 -96.46 28.76
N LEU A 279 82.94 -97.18 28.92
CA LEU A 279 81.65 -96.63 29.32
C LEU A 279 81.70 -95.92 30.69
N LEU A 280 82.42 -96.49 31.66
CA LEU A 280 82.48 -95.97 33.03
C LEU A 280 83.26 -94.64 33.16
N GLU A 281 84.37 -94.48 32.42
CA GLU A 281 85.14 -93.23 32.38
C GLU A 281 84.33 -92.13 31.66
N THR A 282 83.67 -92.48 30.56
CA THR A 282 82.78 -91.56 29.86
C THR A 282 81.59 -91.15 30.72
N ASP A 283 81.02 -92.06 31.53
CA ASP A 283 79.88 -91.78 32.41
C ASP A 283 80.20 -90.68 33.45
N ASN A 284 81.40 -90.68 34.02
CA ASN A 284 81.81 -89.65 34.99
C ASN A 284 81.99 -88.27 34.35
N GLN A 285 82.60 -88.20 33.16
CA GLN A 285 82.73 -86.94 32.41
C GLN A 285 81.36 -86.43 31.95
N ILE A 286 80.49 -87.33 31.50
CA ILE A 286 79.08 -87.05 31.18
C ILE A 286 78.37 -86.46 32.39
N GLY A 287 78.56 -86.99 33.61
CA GLY A 287 77.94 -86.45 34.83
C GLY A 287 78.36 -85.00 35.15
N SER A 288 79.64 -84.67 34.95
CA SER A 288 80.13 -83.29 35.17
C SER A 288 79.59 -82.29 34.14
N LEU A 289 79.55 -82.70 32.86
CA LEU A 289 78.99 -81.90 31.76
C LEU A 289 77.47 -81.75 31.89
N GLN A 290 76.78 -82.79 32.37
CA GLN A 290 75.35 -82.73 32.68
C GLN A 290 75.06 -81.67 33.74
N LYS A 291 75.84 -81.61 34.81
CA LYS A 291 75.64 -80.61 35.88
C LYS A 291 75.91 -79.17 35.41
N GLN A 292 76.96 -78.96 34.62
CA GLN A 292 77.21 -77.64 33.99
C GLN A 292 76.09 -77.28 33.01
N MET A 293 75.65 -78.23 32.19
CA MET A 293 74.54 -78.07 31.26
C MET A 293 73.22 -77.75 32.00
N GLU A 294 72.93 -78.38 33.13
CA GLU A 294 71.76 -78.07 33.96
C GLU A 294 71.84 -76.68 34.57
N SER A 295 73.01 -76.27 35.07
CA SER A 295 73.20 -74.92 35.61
C SER A 295 73.07 -73.83 34.54
N ALA A 296 73.63 -74.06 33.34
CA ALA A 296 73.49 -73.15 32.20
C ALA A 296 72.03 -73.11 31.71
N LYS A 297 71.35 -74.26 31.58
CA LYS A 297 69.92 -74.34 31.25
C LYS A 297 69.06 -73.59 32.25
N ALA A 298 69.36 -73.66 33.56
CA ALA A 298 68.62 -72.93 34.57
C ALA A 298 68.82 -71.40 34.44
N SER A 299 70.05 -70.95 34.20
CA SER A 299 70.36 -69.54 33.96
C SER A 299 69.71 -69.01 32.68
N ASP A 300 69.77 -69.78 31.59
CA ASP A 300 69.13 -69.44 30.31
C ASP A 300 67.60 -69.37 30.46
N LEU A 301 67.01 -70.31 31.20
CA LEU A 301 65.57 -70.33 31.45
C LEU A 301 65.12 -69.16 32.32
N GLU A 302 65.92 -68.74 33.30
CA GLU A 302 65.64 -67.53 34.10
C GLU A 302 65.72 -66.27 33.24
N SER A 303 66.75 -66.14 32.40
CA SER A 303 66.89 -65.02 31.45
C SER A 303 65.73 -64.96 30.45
N VAL A 304 65.31 -66.11 29.91
CA VAL A 304 64.13 -66.19 29.04
C VAL A 304 62.88 -65.77 29.79
N ARG A 305 62.73 -66.16 31.07
CA ARG A 305 61.59 -65.77 31.90
C ARG A 305 61.56 -64.25 32.12
N THR A 306 62.69 -63.62 32.46
CA THR A 306 62.75 -62.16 32.64
C THR A 306 62.42 -61.42 31.35
N ILE A 307 63.03 -61.83 30.22
CA ILE A 307 62.74 -61.24 28.90
C ILE A 307 61.27 -61.42 28.52
N THR A 308 60.67 -62.58 28.80
CA THR A 308 59.25 -62.84 28.52
C THR A 308 58.36 -61.89 29.34
N SER A 309 58.66 -61.69 30.63
CA SER A 309 57.89 -60.76 31.47
C SER A 309 58.02 -59.30 31.03
N GLU A 310 59.21 -58.87 30.58
CA GLU A 310 59.42 -57.54 30.01
C GLU A 310 58.68 -57.37 28.67
N LEU A 311 58.69 -58.41 27.82
CA LEU A 311 57.96 -58.43 26.56
C LEU A 311 56.45 -58.35 26.78
N ASP A 312 55.92 -59.08 27.76
CA ASP A 312 54.50 -59.03 28.13
C ASP A 312 54.13 -57.63 28.67
N GLY A 313 54.96 -57.03 29.53
CA GLY A 313 54.76 -55.66 30.02
C GLY A 313 54.83 -54.60 28.91
N ALA A 314 55.75 -54.75 27.96
CA ALA A 314 55.83 -53.90 26.77
C ALA A 314 54.61 -54.06 25.86
N LYS A 315 54.10 -55.29 25.71
CA LYS A 315 52.90 -55.59 24.92
C LYS A 315 51.64 -54.97 25.53
N GLU A 316 51.47 -55.05 26.85
CA GLU A 316 50.37 -54.38 27.55
C GLU A 316 50.44 -52.86 27.41
N SER A 317 51.65 -52.29 27.53
CA SER A 317 51.86 -50.85 27.34
C SER A 317 51.53 -50.41 25.91
N LEU A 318 51.95 -51.19 24.90
CA LEU A 318 51.63 -50.94 23.50
C LEU A 318 50.12 -51.02 23.23
N GLN A 319 49.43 -51.99 23.85
CA GLN A 319 47.97 -52.12 23.74
C GLN A 319 47.25 -50.89 24.30
N LYS A 320 47.67 -50.35 25.45
CA LYS A 320 47.11 -49.11 26.02
C LYS A 320 47.31 -47.92 25.09
N VAL A 321 48.51 -47.77 24.51
CA VAL A 321 48.79 -46.70 23.54
C VAL A 321 47.90 -46.83 22.30
N ALA A 322 47.67 -48.06 21.80
CA ALA A 322 46.77 -48.29 20.68
C ALA A 322 45.30 -47.95 21.01
N GLU A 323 44.85 -48.23 22.23
CA GLU A 323 43.52 -47.85 22.72
C GLU A 323 43.36 -46.32 22.84
N GLU A 324 44.37 -45.63 23.37
CA GLU A 324 44.42 -44.16 23.42
C GLU A 324 44.44 -43.53 22.03
N GLU A 325 45.22 -44.09 21.09
CA GLU A 325 45.24 -43.67 19.68
C GLU A 325 43.85 -43.77 19.05
N ASN A 326 43.15 -44.89 19.28
CA ASN A 326 41.79 -45.09 18.77
C ASN A 326 40.79 -44.10 19.40
N SER A 327 40.91 -43.82 20.69
CA SER A 327 40.08 -42.82 21.38
C SER A 327 40.33 -41.42 20.82
N LEU A 328 41.59 -41.02 20.65
CA LEU A 328 41.96 -39.73 20.07
C LEU A 328 41.49 -39.62 18.62
N ARG A 329 41.62 -40.69 17.83
CA ARG A 329 41.12 -40.74 16.45
C ARG A 329 39.60 -40.54 16.40
N SER A 330 38.85 -41.18 17.29
CA SER A 330 37.40 -40.99 17.40
C SER A 330 37.04 -39.55 17.80
N LEU A 331 37.77 -38.95 18.74
CA LEU A 331 37.55 -37.56 19.15
C LEU A 331 37.85 -36.58 18.00
N VAL A 332 38.94 -36.79 17.27
CA VAL A 332 39.29 -35.97 16.10
C VAL A 332 38.19 -36.07 15.04
N GLU A 333 37.65 -37.26 14.78
CA GLU A 333 36.55 -37.41 13.82
C GLU A 333 35.28 -36.71 14.28
N SER A 334 34.93 -36.80 15.57
CA SER A 334 33.82 -36.04 16.15
C SER A 334 34.02 -34.53 16.01
N LEU A 335 35.23 -34.02 16.27
CA LEU A 335 35.56 -32.60 16.15
C LEU A 335 35.53 -32.10 14.70
N LYS A 336 35.89 -32.96 13.73
CA LYS A 336 35.76 -32.62 12.30
C LYS A 336 34.30 -32.44 11.90
N VAL A 337 33.43 -33.36 12.33
CA VAL A 337 31.98 -33.27 12.07
C VAL A 337 31.41 -32.01 12.71
N GLU A 338 31.79 -31.71 13.95
CA GLU A 338 31.37 -30.48 14.63
C GLU A 338 31.85 -29.21 13.89
N LEU A 339 33.10 -29.21 13.41
CA LEU A 339 33.65 -28.11 12.62
C LEU A 339 32.91 -27.94 11.28
N GLU A 340 32.55 -29.02 10.62
CA GLU A 340 31.76 -28.99 9.38
C GLU A 340 30.36 -28.43 9.64
N ASN A 341 29.71 -28.85 10.73
CA ASN A 341 28.41 -28.31 11.15
C ASN A 341 28.49 -26.81 11.46
N VAL A 342 29.48 -26.37 12.25
CA VAL A 342 29.68 -24.95 12.56
C VAL A 342 29.95 -24.12 11.30
N ASN A 343 30.72 -24.64 10.35
CA ASN A 343 30.96 -23.96 9.07
C ASN A 343 29.67 -23.83 8.23
N LYS A 344 28.81 -24.86 8.26
CA LYS A 344 27.50 -24.82 7.62
C LYS A 344 26.59 -23.77 8.27
N GLU A 345 26.47 -23.79 9.60
CA GLU A 345 25.68 -22.80 10.36
C GLU A 345 26.17 -21.37 10.11
N HIS A 346 27.50 -21.15 10.10
CA HIS A 346 28.07 -19.85 9.79
C HIS A 346 27.72 -19.39 8.37
N SER A 347 27.72 -20.29 7.39
CA SER A 347 27.34 -19.98 6.00
C SER A 347 25.86 -19.60 5.89
N GLU A 348 24.97 -20.35 6.55
CA GLU A 348 23.53 -20.05 6.62
C GLU A 348 23.26 -18.71 7.33
N LEU A 349 23.99 -18.42 8.41
CA LEU A 349 23.85 -17.17 9.16
C LEU A 349 24.31 -15.98 8.33
N LYS A 350 25.41 -16.13 7.57
CA LYS A 350 25.91 -15.10 6.65
C LYS A 350 24.93 -14.80 5.51
N GLU A 351 24.25 -15.82 4.98
CA GLU A 351 23.20 -15.63 3.98
C GLU A 351 22.01 -14.86 4.58
N LYS A 352 21.53 -15.28 5.76
CA LYS A 352 20.47 -14.56 6.49
C LYS A 352 20.86 -13.11 6.82
N GLU A 353 22.11 -12.87 7.21
CA GLU A 353 22.62 -11.52 7.44
C GLU A 353 22.49 -10.66 6.18
N ALA A 354 22.96 -11.15 5.02
CA ALA A 354 22.85 -10.44 3.75
C ALA A 354 21.38 -10.19 3.33
N GLU A 355 20.49 -11.15 3.55
CA GLU A 355 19.05 -10.97 3.32
C GLU A 355 18.46 -9.88 4.22
N THR A 356 18.77 -9.92 5.52
CA THR A 356 18.29 -8.90 6.46
C THR A 356 18.85 -7.52 6.16
N GLU A 357 20.11 -7.41 5.72
CA GLU A 357 20.71 -6.16 5.28
C GLU A 357 20.03 -5.61 4.02
N SER A 358 19.70 -6.49 3.06
CA SER A 358 18.92 -6.14 1.87
C SER A 358 17.52 -5.64 2.21
N ILE A 359 16.82 -6.31 3.15
CA ILE A 359 15.51 -5.89 3.65
C ILE A 359 15.61 -4.54 4.36
N ALA A 360 16.59 -4.35 5.24
CA ALA A 360 16.83 -3.10 5.94
C ALA A 360 17.12 -1.95 4.96
N GLY A 361 17.92 -2.21 3.92
CA GLY A 361 18.18 -1.28 2.82
C GLY A 361 16.90 -0.90 2.06
N ASN A 362 16.05 -1.88 1.71
CA ASN A 362 14.78 -1.64 1.05
C ASN A 362 13.83 -0.78 1.90
N LEU A 363 13.71 -1.10 3.19
CA LEU A 363 12.91 -0.35 4.14
C LEU A 363 13.43 1.09 4.29
N HIS A 364 14.75 1.29 4.33
CA HIS A 364 15.36 2.63 4.39
C HIS A 364 15.05 3.46 3.15
N VAL A 365 15.07 2.85 1.95
CA VAL A 365 14.68 3.52 0.70
C VAL A 365 13.20 3.88 0.72
N LYS A 366 12.31 2.97 1.13
CA LYS A 366 10.86 3.25 1.28
C LYS A 366 10.60 4.38 2.26
N LEU A 367 11.29 4.38 3.41
CA LEU A 367 11.17 5.42 4.43
C LEU A 367 11.65 6.78 3.92
N ARG A 368 12.78 6.83 3.20
CA ARG A 368 13.24 8.07 2.55
C ARG A 368 12.25 8.59 1.51
N LYS A 369 11.70 7.69 0.68
CA LYS A 369 10.69 8.06 -0.32
C LYS A 369 9.44 8.65 0.34
N SER A 370 8.87 7.94 1.31
CA SER A 370 7.71 8.42 2.08
C SER A 370 7.99 9.75 2.78
N LYS A 371 9.20 9.93 3.36
CA LYS A 371 9.61 11.19 3.96
C LYS A 371 9.63 12.33 2.94
N SER A 372 10.18 12.10 1.74
CA SER A 372 10.21 13.12 0.68
C SER A 372 8.82 13.46 0.13
N GLU A 373 7.93 12.47 0.03
CA GLU A 373 6.53 12.68 -0.37
C GLU A 373 5.79 13.51 0.70
N LEU A 374 5.96 13.19 1.98
CA LEU A 374 5.38 13.94 3.09
C LEU A 374 5.86 15.40 3.11
N GLU A 375 7.16 15.63 2.88
CA GLU A 375 7.72 16.99 2.81
C GLU A 375 7.15 17.79 1.62
N ALA A 376 6.93 17.14 0.48
CA ALA A 376 6.25 17.76 -0.67
C ALA A 376 4.79 18.11 -0.34
N PHE A 377 4.04 17.20 0.31
CA PHE A 377 2.67 17.47 0.76
C PHE A 377 2.60 18.63 1.75
N LEU A 378 3.50 18.68 2.75
CA LEU A 378 3.56 19.79 3.71
C LEU A 378 3.88 21.13 3.05
N SER A 379 4.78 21.14 2.06
CA SER A 379 5.06 22.33 1.25
C SER A 379 3.80 22.81 0.53
N GLU A 380 3.06 21.90 -0.10
CA GLU A 380 1.83 22.24 -0.83
C GLU A 380 0.68 22.66 0.11
N GLU A 381 0.52 22.00 1.25
CA GLU A 381 -0.40 22.40 2.32
C GLU A 381 -0.07 23.82 2.81
N SER A 382 1.22 24.14 2.99
CA SER A 382 1.62 25.47 3.44
C SER A 382 1.26 26.57 2.43
N LYS A 383 1.39 26.30 1.13
CA LYS A 383 1.00 27.23 0.06
C LYS A 383 -0.52 27.41 0.00
N THR A 384 -1.26 26.32 0.03
CA THR A 384 -2.74 26.36 -0.01
C THR A 384 -3.32 27.03 1.24
N ARG A 385 -2.74 26.79 2.42
CA ARG A 385 -3.07 27.50 3.65
C ARG A 385 -2.76 29.00 3.55
N GLY A 386 -1.62 29.37 2.95
CA GLY A 386 -1.29 30.76 2.64
C GLY A 386 -2.33 31.42 1.74
N ALA A 387 -2.69 30.77 0.64
CA ALA A 387 -3.74 31.26 -0.27
C ALA A 387 -5.11 31.36 0.42
N CYS A 388 -5.47 30.41 1.29
CA CYS A 388 -6.70 30.50 2.08
C CYS A 388 -6.69 31.68 3.05
N ALA A 389 -5.55 31.97 3.70
CA ALA A 389 -5.41 33.12 4.60
C ALA A 389 -5.54 34.45 3.83
N GLU A 390 -4.95 34.55 2.64
CA GLU A 390 -5.12 35.71 1.74
C GLU A 390 -6.58 35.87 1.30
N MET A 391 -7.24 34.77 0.92
CA MET A 391 -8.66 34.77 0.55
C MET A 391 -9.56 35.20 1.73
N LEU A 392 -9.26 34.75 2.96
CA LEU A 392 -9.97 35.20 4.16
C LEU A 392 -9.75 36.69 4.44
N SER A 393 -8.52 37.19 4.27
CA SER A 393 -8.19 38.61 4.44
C SER A 393 -8.94 39.49 3.43
N THR A 394 -8.94 39.09 2.14
CA THR A 394 -9.69 39.79 1.10
C THR A 394 -11.20 39.75 1.31
N LEU A 395 -11.75 38.63 1.77
CA LEU A 395 -13.17 38.52 2.14
C LEU A 395 -13.53 39.45 3.31
N GLN A 396 -12.68 39.50 4.35
CA GLN A 396 -12.87 40.42 5.47
C GLN A 396 -12.80 41.88 5.01
N GLN A 397 -11.84 42.22 4.14
CA GLN A 397 -11.73 43.57 3.58
C GLN A 397 -12.98 43.95 2.76
N LEU A 398 -13.45 43.05 1.88
CA LEU A 398 -14.67 43.26 1.11
C LEU A 398 -15.91 43.39 2.00
N SER A 399 -15.98 42.62 3.10
CA SER A 399 -17.07 42.75 4.06
C SER A 399 -17.08 44.13 4.72
N VAL A 400 -15.92 44.62 5.17
CA VAL A 400 -15.77 45.97 5.74
C VAL A 400 -16.12 47.05 4.70
N GLU A 401 -15.67 46.90 3.46
CA GLU A 401 -15.93 47.86 2.39
C GLU A 401 -17.42 47.90 2.01
N THR A 402 -18.05 46.72 1.87
CA THR A 402 -19.49 46.58 1.64
C THR A 402 -20.28 47.24 2.76
N GLU A 403 -19.85 47.03 4.00
CA GLU A 403 -20.55 47.59 5.15
C GLU A 403 -20.42 49.10 5.27
N ASN A 404 -19.25 49.63 4.92
CA ASN A 404 -19.05 51.06 4.80
C ASN A 404 -19.87 51.67 3.65
N ALA A 405 -19.98 50.98 2.51
CA ALA A 405 -20.82 51.41 1.40
C ALA A 405 -22.30 51.43 1.79
N ARG A 406 -22.78 50.42 2.52
CA ARG A 406 -24.13 50.39 3.09
C ARG A 406 -24.39 51.57 4.02
N ARG A 407 -23.46 51.85 4.95
CA ARG A 407 -23.59 52.99 5.88
C ARG A 407 -23.69 54.33 5.13
N LYS A 408 -22.83 54.54 4.12
CA LYS A 408 -22.89 55.73 3.26
C LYS A 408 -24.21 55.84 2.50
N ALA A 409 -24.72 54.73 1.98
CA ALA A 409 -26.02 54.72 1.29
C ALA A 409 -27.19 55.04 2.24
N GLU A 410 -27.15 54.54 3.48
CA GLU A 410 -28.14 54.90 4.52
C GLU A 410 -28.05 56.38 4.91
N GLU A 411 -26.85 56.94 5.05
CA GLU A 411 -26.65 58.38 5.30
C GLU A 411 -27.19 59.23 4.15
N MET A 412 -26.86 58.88 2.90
CA MET A 412 -27.40 59.55 1.71
C MET A 412 -28.93 59.46 1.66
N LYS A 413 -29.51 58.31 2.01
CA LYS A 413 -30.97 58.15 2.07
C LYS A 413 -31.60 59.09 3.08
N LYS A 414 -31.01 59.23 4.29
CA LYS A 414 -31.49 60.17 5.31
C LYS A 414 -31.41 61.61 4.82
N GLU A 415 -30.33 62.01 4.15
CA GLU A 415 -30.20 63.36 3.61
C GLU A 415 -31.19 63.61 2.46
N ALA A 416 -31.42 62.62 1.59
CA ALA A 416 -32.44 62.70 0.55
C ALA A 416 -33.86 62.83 1.12
N GLU A 417 -34.19 62.11 2.19
CA GLU A 417 -35.47 62.25 2.90
C GLU A 417 -35.63 63.64 3.53
N LYS A 418 -34.56 64.19 4.13
CA LYS A 418 -34.55 65.55 4.66
C LYS A 418 -34.75 66.60 3.57
N LEU A 419 -34.02 66.51 2.46
CA LEU A 419 -34.18 67.40 1.31
C LEU A 419 -35.59 67.30 0.71
N LYS A 420 -36.20 66.12 0.70
CA LYS A 420 -37.59 65.94 0.26
C LYS A 420 -38.57 66.67 1.17
N LEU A 421 -38.39 66.61 2.49
CA LEU A 421 -39.22 67.34 3.45
C LEU A 421 -39.06 68.86 3.29
N GLU A 422 -37.82 69.33 3.07
CA GLU A 422 -37.52 70.74 2.83
C GLU A 422 -38.13 71.25 1.51
N ALA A 423 -38.03 70.45 0.44
CA ALA A 423 -38.66 70.74 -0.84
C ALA A 423 -40.19 70.81 -0.72
N GLU A 424 -40.80 69.88 0.03
CA GLU A 424 -42.24 69.87 0.28
C GLU A 424 -42.69 71.08 1.11
N ALA A 425 -41.94 71.46 2.15
CA ALA A 425 -42.18 72.67 2.92
C ALA A 425 -42.09 73.92 2.04
N SER A 426 -41.08 74.00 1.17
CA SER A 426 -40.92 75.08 0.20
C SER A 426 -42.08 75.15 -0.80
N ARG A 427 -42.56 74.00 -1.28
CA ARG A 427 -43.73 73.90 -2.16
C ARG A 427 -45.00 74.42 -1.48
N ILE A 428 -45.22 74.07 -0.21
CA ILE A 428 -46.36 74.59 0.57
C ILE A 428 -46.25 76.11 0.75
N ALA A 429 -45.07 76.61 1.10
CA ALA A 429 -44.83 78.05 1.23
C ALA A 429 -45.08 78.80 -0.09
N LEU A 430 -44.65 78.23 -1.22
CA LEU A 430 -44.92 78.78 -2.55
C LEU A 430 -46.42 78.81 -2.86
N GLN A 431 -47.15 77.72 -2.58
CA GLN A 431 -48.61 77.69 -2.78
C GLN A 431 -49.34 78.73 -1.92
N GLU A 432 -48.85 78.99 -0.71
CA GLU A 432 -49.41 80.04 0.15
C GLU A 432 -49.11 81.44 -0.41
N ALA A 433 -47.88 81.68 -0.89
CA ALA A 433 -47.50 82.92 -1.54
C ALA A 433 -48.29 83.18 -2.84
N ASP A 434 -48.54 82.15 -3.66
CA ASP A 434 -49.39 82.25 -4.85
C ASP A 434 -50.83 82.64 -4.51
N LYS A 435 -51.40 82.08 -3.44
CA LYS A 435 -52.73 82.52 -2.96
C LYS A 435 -52.71 83.99 -2.53
N GLN A 436 -51.67 84.43 -1.82
CA GLN A 436 -51.53 85.83 -1.42
C GLN A 436 -51.35 86.75 -2.63
N LEU A 437 -50.63 86.31 -3.67
CA LEU A 437 -50.48 87.04 -4.93
C LEU A 437 -51.82 87.21 -5.63
N VAL A 438 -52.65 86.17 -5.69
CA VAL A 438 -54.00 86.25 -6.27
C VAL A 438 -54.85 87.28 -5.54
N VAL A 439 -54.84 87.27 -4.20
CA VAL A 439 -55.54 88.28 -3.39
C VAL A 439 -55.00 89.69 -3.69
N ALA A 440 -53.69 89.88 -3.73
CA ALA A 440 -53.08 91.16 -4.05
C ALA A 440 -53.40 91.64 -5.48
N MET A 441 -53.54 90.73 -6.45
CA MET A 441 -53.97 91.06 -7.82
C MET A 441 -55.44 91.51 -7.86
N GLU A 442 -56.35 90.83 -7.16
CA GLU A 442 -57.76 91.25 -7.03
C GLU A 442 -57.87 92.63 -6.34
N GLU A 443 -57.09 92.86 -5.28
CA GLU A 443 -57.02 94.17 -4.61
C GLU A 443 -56.45 95.25 -5.53
N ALA A 444 -55.40 94.96 -6.31
CA ALA A 444 -54.84 95.89 -7.27
C ALA A 444 -55.81 96.20 -8.42
N GLU A 445 -56.58 95.21 -8.89
CA GLU A 445 -57.63 95.40 -9.89
C GLU A 445 -58.77 96.25 -9.33
N ALA A 446 -59.21 95.99 -8.09
CA ALA A 446 -60.19 96.82 -7.40
C ALA A 446 -59.70 98.27 -7.19
N ALA A 447 -58.41 98.45 -6.86
CA ALA A 447 -57.79 99.77 -6.76
C ALA A 447 -57.75 100.49 -8.11
N LYS A 448 -57.47 99.78 -9.21
CA LYS A 448 -57.50 100.31 -10.57
C LYS A 448 -58.92 100.68 -11.02
N GLU A 449 -59.93 99.89 -10.64
CA GLU A 449 -61.33 100.25 -10.85
C GLU A 449 -61.77 101.47 -10.02
N ALA A 450 -61.23 101.62 -8.82
CA ALA A 450 -61.45 102.81 -8.00
C ALA A 450 -60.73 104.04 -8.59
N GLU A 451 -59.52 103.86 -9.12
CA GLU A 451 -58.75 104.90 -9.83
C GLU A 451 -59.50 105.38 -11.07
N THR A 452 -59.97 104.47 -11.93
CA THR A 452 -60.76 104.82 -13.13
C THR A 452 -62.06 105.53 -12.76
N ARG A 453 -62.78 105.09 -11.72
CA ARG A 453 -63.95 105.82 -11.18
C ARG A 453 -63.59 107.21 -10.69
N ALA A 454 -62.46 107.37 -10.01
CA ALA A 454 -61.99 108.69 -9.55
C ALA A 454 -61.62 109.58 -10.75
N LEU A 455 -60.95 109.04 -11.76
CA LEU A 455 -60.62 109.74 -13.01
C LEU A 455 -61.89 110.16 -13.78
N ASP A 456 -62.91 109.31 -13.84
CA ASP A 456 -64.20 109.65 -14.45
C ASP A 456 -64.93 110.74 -13.67
N GLN A 457 -64.89 110.72 -12.33
CA GLN A 457 -65.40 111.81 -11.50
C GLN A 457 -64.64 113.11 -11.74
N ILE A 458 -63.31 113.06 -11.82
CA ILE A 458 -62.46 114.22 -12.16
C ILE A 458 -62.84 114.73 -13.55
N LYS A 459 -63.02 113.86 -14.54
CA LYS A 459 -63.44 114.22 -15.89
C LYS A 459 -64.82 114.89 -15.90
N MET A 460 -65.81 114.31 -15.22
CA MET A 460 -67.15 114.89 -15.06
C MET A 460 -67.13 116.25 -14.36
N LEU A 461 -66.32 116.40 -13.30
CA LEU A 461 -66.14 117.69 -12.62
C LEU A 461 -65.41 118.70 -13.49
N SER A 462 -64.44 118.26 -14.30
CA SER A 462 -63.72 119.11 -15.25
C SER A 462 -64.63 119.56 -16.40
N GLU A 463 -65.48 118.69 -16.94
CA GLU A 463 -66.48 119.01 -17.96
C GLU A 463 -67.58 119.91 -17.39
N LYS A 464 -68.01 119.69 -16.14
CA LYS A 464 -68.93 120.59 -15.40
C LYS A 464 -68.30 121.96 -15.11
N THR A 465 -67.01 122.00 -14.77
CA THR A 465 -66.26 123.25 -14.57
C THR A 465 -66.03 123.97 -15.89
N ASN A 466 -65.79 123.25 -16.98
CA ASN A 466 -65.67 123.80 -18.34
C ASN A 466 -67.04 124.27 -18.88
N ALA A 467 -68.14 123.59 -18.56
CA ALA A 467 -69.51 124.04 -18.87
C ALA A 467 -69.94 125.26 -18.01
N ALA A 468 -69.50 125.32 -16.75
CA ALA A 468 -69.68 126.50 -15.89
C ALA A 468 -68.80 127.69 -16.34
N ARG A 469 -67.59 127.44 -16.86
CA ARG A 469 -66.74 128.47 -17.49
C ARG A 469 -67.21 128.90 -18.90
N ALA A 470 -67.96 128.06 -19.60
CA ALA A 470 -68.53 128.40 -20.91
C ALA A 470 -69.78 129.30 -20.83
N SER A 471 -70.34 129.55 -19.63
CA SER A 471 -71.55 130.38 -19.45
C SER A 471 -71.32 131.68 -18.68
N THR A 472 -70.09 132.02 -18.30
CA THR A 472 -69.78 133.35 -17.76
C THR A 472 -68.39 133.83 -18.17
N SER A 473 -68.42 134.94 -18.91
CA SER A 473 -67.44 136.03 -18.89
C SER A 473 -66.21 135.94 -19.79
N GLU A 474 -66.29 136.77 -20.83
CA GLU A 474 -65.30 137.74 -21.30
C GLU A 474 -63.80 137.49 -21.11
N SER A 475 -63.11 137.70 -22.23
CA SER A 475 -61.88 138.49 -22.35
C SER A 475 -60.59 137.69 -22.55
N GLY A 476 -59.98 137.92 -23.71
CA GLY A 476 -58.56 137.73 -23.96
C GLY A 476 -57.73 138.67 -23.08
N ALA A 477 -57.54 138.28 -21.83
CA ALA A 477 -56.59 138.92 -20.93
C ALA A 477 -55.23 138.26 -21.08
N ASN A 478 -54.25 138.98 -21.63
CA ASN A 478 -52.85 138.68 -21.40
C ASN A 478 -52.57 138.87 -19.90
N ILE A 479 -52.50 137.76 -19.16
CA ILE A 479 -52.17 137.76 -17.75
C ILE A 479 -50.70 138.20 -17.62
N THR A 480 -50.49 139.40 -17.09
CA THR A 480 -49.16 139.92 -16.78
C THR A 480 -48.83 139.47 -15.35
N ILE A 481 -48.16 138.34 -15.24
CA ILE A 481 -47.62 137.80 -13.97
C ILE A 481 -46.34 138.54 -13.59
N SER A 482 -46.14 138.78 -12.29
CA SER A 482 -44.90 139.42 -11.82
C SER A 482 -43.69 138.53 -12.10
N ARG A 483 -42.48 139.11 -12.17
CA ARG A 483 -41.27 138.32 -12.37
C ARG A 483 -41.10 137.28 -11.26
N GLU A 484 -41.41 137.64 -10.02
CA GLU A 484 -41.35 136.72 -8.88
C GLU A 484 -42.41 135.60 -8.98
N GLU A 485 -43.60 135.88 -9.50
CA GLU A 485 -44.66 134.87 -9.70
C GLU A 485 -44.31 133.90 -10.83
N PHE A 486 -43.73 134.39 -11.93
CA PHE A 486 -43.22 133.55 -13.01
C PHE A 486 -42.06 132.68 -12.52
N GLU A 487 -41.11 133.26 -11.78
CA GLU A 487 -39.99 132.51 -11.19
C GLU A 487 -40.47 131.48 -10.16
N SER A 488 -41.49 131.78 -9.36
CA SER A 488 -42.08 130.83 -8.41
C SER A 488 -42.82 129.69 -9.12
N LEU A 489 -43.54 129.97 -10.20
CA LEU A 489 -44.24 128.95 -10.97
C LEU A 489 -43.26 128.09 -11.76
N SER A 490 -42.24 128.71 -12.38
CA SER A 490 -41.15 128.02 -13.06
C SER A 490 -40.39 127.11 -12.11
N ARG A 491 -40.09 127.57 -10.88
CA ARG A 491 -39.46 126.75 -9.84
C ARG A 491 -40.33 125.56 -9.42
N LYS A 492 -41.66 125.74 -9.30
CA LYS A 492 -42.59 124.63 -9.01
C LYS A 492 -42.70 123.62 -10.15
N VAL A 493 -42.61 124.08 -11.40
CA VAL A 493 -42.56 123.20 -12.58
C VAL A 493 -41.24 122.42 -12.56
N GLU A 494 -40.11 123.08 -12.35
CA GLU A 494 -38.80 122.43 -12.20
C GLU A 494 -38.78 121.43 -11.03
N GLU A 495 -39.35 121.77 -9.87
CA GLU A 495 -39.49 120.84 -8.73
C GLU A 495 -40.36 119.63 -9.09
N SER A 496 -41.44 119.82 -9.86
CA SER A 496 -42.32 118.74 -10.31
C SER A 496 -41.64 117.85 -11.36
N ASP A 497 -40.91 118.45 -12.30
CA ASP A 497 -40.10 117.74 -13.30
C ASP A 497 -38.99 116.94 -12.62
N ASN A 498 -38.29 117.51 -11.64
CA ASN A 498 -37.29 116.80 -10.83
C ASN A 498 -37.90 115.61 -10.07
N ILE A 499 -39.12 115.75 -9.53
CA ILE A 499 -39.82 114.62 -8.88
C ILE A 499 -40.20 113.54 -9.90
N ALA A 500 -40.63 113.93 -11.09
CA ALA A 500 -40.95 112.99 -12.17
C ALA A 500 -39.69 112.25 -12.66
N GLU A 501 -38.59 112.97 -12.88
CA GLU A 501 -37.29 112.40 -13.24
C GLU A 501 -36.76 111.45 -12.16
N MET A 502 -36.86 111.81 -10.87
CA MET A 502 -36.50 110.92 -9.77
C MET A 502 -37.37 109.64 -9.74
N LYS A 503 -38.67 109.75 -10.03
CA LYS A 503 -39.56 108.57 -10.11
C LYS A 503 -39.22 107.68 -11.31
N VAL A 504 -38.91 108.26 -12.47
CA VAL A 504 -38.46 107.53 -13.65
C VAL A 504 -37.12 106.85 -13.39
N ALA A 505 -36.16 107.55 -12.78
CA ALA A 505 -34.87 106.97 -12.41
C ALA A 505 -35.01 105.81 -11.41
N ALA A 506 -35.89 105.94 -10.40
CA ALA A 506 -36.17 104.85 -9.47
C ALA A 506 -36.83 103.64 -10.16
N ALA A 507 -37.77 103.87 -11.09
CA ALA A 507 -38.38 102.79 -11.88
C ALA A 507 -37.36 102.11 -12.80
N MET A 508 -36.48 102.87 -13.46
CA MET A 508 -35.39 102.33 -14.28
C MET A 508 -34.42 101.49 -13.45
N ALA A 509 -34.05 101.95 -12.24
CA ALA A 509 -33.20 101.19 -11.33
C ALA A 509 -33.85 99.87 -10.89
N GLN A 510 -35.17 99.85 -10.63
CA GLN A 510 -35.89 98.60 -10.35
C GLN A 510 -35.91 97.66 -11.55
N VAL A 511 -36.11 98.17 -12.77
CA VAL A 511 -36.07 97.36 -14.00
C VAL A 511 -34.68 96.77 -14.23
N GLU A 512 -33.61 97.54 -14.01
CA GLU A 512 -32.24 97.06 -14.12
C GLU A 512 -31.91 96.00 -13.06
N ALA A 513 -32.40 96.17 -11.82
CA ALA A 513 -32.26 95.17 -10.77
C ALA A 513 -32.97 93.85 -11.12
N VAL A 514 -34.19 93.93 -11.67
CA VAL A 514 -34.94 92.74 -12.13
C VAL A 514 -34.22 92.07 -13.30
N LYS A 515 -33.73 92.84 -14.29
CA LYS A 515 -32.95 92.29 -15.41
C LYS A 515 -31.63 91.66 -14.95
N ALA A 516 -30.98 92.21 -13.93
CA ALA A 516 -29.77 91.61 -13.36
C ALA A 516 -30.09 90.27 -12.67
N SER A 517 -31.18 90.23 -11.89
CA SER A 517 -31.66 89.00 -11.24
C SER A 517 -32.09 87.92 -12.25
N GLU A 518 -32.81 88.31 -13.31
CA GLU A 518 -33.20 87.42 -14.42
C GLU A 518 -31.98 86.81 -15.12
N ASN A 519 -30.97 87.62 -15.42
CA ASN A 519 -29.73 87.12 -16.03
C ASN A 519 -28.95 86.18 -15.10
N GLU A 520 -28.96 86.43 -13.78
CA GLU A 520 -28.34 85.52 -12.80
C GLU A 520 -29.09 84.19 -12.72
N ALA A 521 -30.43 84.23 -12.75
CA ALA A 521 -31.28 83.05 -12.80
C ALA A 521 -31.07 82.23 -14.09
N LEU A 522 -30.97 82.90 -15.24
CA LEU A 522 -30.65 82.27 -16.53
C LEU A 522 -29.28 81.58 -16.51
N LYS A 523 -28.25 82.23 -15.95
CA LYS A 523 -26.92 81.62 -15.81
C LYS A 523 -26.92 80.39 -14.89
N ARG A 524 -27.69 80.42 -13.80
CA ARG A 524 -27.87 79.25 -12.93
C ARG A 524 -28.55 78.11 -13.69
N LEU A 525 -29.59 78.42 -14.45
CA LEU A 525 -30.30 77.42 -15.25
C LEU A 525 -29.40 76.80 -16.32
N GLU A 526 -28.64 77.61 -17.06
CA GLU A 526 -27.67 77.13 -18.04
C GLU A 526 -26.59 76.23 -17.42
N ALA A 527 -26.09 76.59 -16.23
CA ALA A 527 -25.13 75.76 -15.50
C ALA A 527 -25.72 74.40 -15.10
N THR A 528 -26.95 74.38 -14.56
CA THR A 528 -27.63 73.11 -14.23
C THR A 528 -27.93 72.26 -15.45
N GLN A 529 -28.28 72.89 -16.59
CA GLN A 529 -28.54 72.18 -17.83
C GLN A 529 -27.25 71.55 -18.39
N LYS A 530 -26.12 72.25 -18.28
CA LYS A 530 -24.81 71.72 -18.66
C LYS A 530 -24.40 70.53 -17.78
N GLU A 531 -24.60 70.61 -16.47
CA GLU A 531 -24.32 69.50 -15.54
C GLU A 531 -25.19 68.27 -15.84
N ILE A 532 -26.48 68.46 -16.17
CA ILE A 532 -27.36 67.38 -16.61
C ILE A 532 -26.84 66.71 -17.89
N GLU A 533 -26.36 67.49 -18.85
CA GLU A 533 -25.81 66.94 -20.09
C GLU A 533 -24.51 66.16 -19.85
N ASP A 534 -23.61 66.70 -19.01
CA ASP A 534 -22.38 66.01 -18.61
C ASP A 534 -22.69 64.68 -17.88
N MET A 535 -23.69 64.67 -16.99
CA MET A 535 -24.17 63.44 -16.34
C MET A 535 -24.77 62.43 -17.33
N LYS A 536 -25.52 62.89 -18.35
CA LYS A 536 -26.05 62.01 -19.40
C LYS A 536 -24.95 61.36 -20.23
N VAL A 537 -23.94 62.15 -20.62
CA VAL A 537 -22.77 61.63 -21.35
C VAL A 537 -22.02 60.60 -20.50
N ALA A 538 -21.77 60.91 -19.22
CA ALA A 538 -21.12 59.98 -18.29
C ALA A 538 -21.92 58.68 -18.11
N THR A 539 -23.25 58.77 -18.05
CA THR A 539 -24.15 57.61 -17.93
C THR A 539 -24.14 56.77 -19.20
N ALA A 540 -24.16 57.38 -20.38
CA ALA A 540 -24.09 56.68 -21.66
C ALA A 540 -22.75 55.95 -21.85
N ASP A 541 -21.64 56.56 -21.43
CA ASP A 541 -20.32 55.93 -21.46
C ASP A 541 -20.19 54.80 -20.45
N ALA A 542 -20.76 54.95 -19.24
CA ALA A 542 -20.82 53.88 -18.26
C ALA A 542 -21.64 52.69 -18.78
N LEU A 543 -22.76 52.95 -19.45
CA LEU A 543 -23.61 51.91 -20.06
C LEU A 543 -22.84 51.17 -21.18
N LYS A 544 -22.18 51.88 -22.09
CA LYS A 544 -21.33 51.24 -23.12
C LYS A 544 -20.23 50.37 -22.52
N ARG A 545 -19.57 50.83 -21.45
CA ARG A 545 -18.54 50.03 -20.75
C ARG A 545 -19.14 48.77 -20.12
N ALA A 546 -20.33 48.87 -19.52
CA ALA A 546 -21.03 47.72 -18.96
C ALA A 546 -21.44 46.71 -20.04
N GLU A 547 -21.96 47.17 -21.18
CA GLU A 547 -22.29 46.33 -22.33
C GLU A 547 -21.06 45.61 -22.90
N MET A 548 -19.94 46.33 -23.05
CA MET A 548 -18.67 45.74 -23.49
C MET A 548 -18.15 44.69 -22.50
N ALA A 549 -18.31 44.91 -21.19
CA ALA A 549 -17.91 43.95 -20.16
C ALA A 549 -18.79 42.69 -20.19
N GLU A 550 -20.11 42.83 -20.35
CA GLU A 550 -21.02 41.68 -20.51
C GLU A 550 -20.73 40.92 -21.82
N ALA A 551 -20.44 41.61 -22.92
CA ALA A 551 -20.05 40.98 -24.18
C ALA A 551 -18.73 40.19 -24.03
N ALA A 552 -17.73 40.75 -23.34
CA ALA A 552 -16.48 40.06 -23.05
C ALA A 552 -16.70 38.84 -22.15
N LYS A 553 -17.53 38.96 -21.11
CA LYS A 553 -17.93 37.83 -20.24
C LYS A 553 -18.60 36.72 -21.04
N ARG A 554 -19.56 37.03 -21.91
CA ARG A 554 -20.24 36.05 -22.77
C ARG A 554 -19.26 35.35 -23.73
N ALA A 555 -18.27 36.08 -24.27
CA ALA A 555 -17.23 35.48 -25.11
C ALA A 555 -16.39 34.46 -24.33
N VAL A 556 -15.96 34.80 -23.11
CA VAL A 556 -15.21 33.90 -22.22
C VAL A 556 -16.05 32.68 -21.81
N GLU A 557 -17.30 32.89 -21.41
CA GLU A 557 -18.24 31.80 -21.08
C GLU A 557 -18.50 30.88 -22.28
N GLY A 558 -18.57 31.45 -23.49
CA GLY A 558 -18.70 30.70 -24.74
C GLY A 558 -17.50 29.79 -25.01
N GLU A 559 -16.27 30.30 -24.85
CA GLU A 559 -15.06 29.47 -24.98
C GLU A 559 -14.94 28.43 -23.86
N LEU A 560 -15.32 28.77 -22.62
CA LEU A 560 -15.35 27.82 -21.50
C LEU A 560 -16.37 26.69 -21.73
N ARG A 561 -17.52 26.99 -22.33
CA ARG A 561 -18.52 25.98 -22.72
C ARG A 561 -17.96 25.05 -23.80
N LYS A 562 -17.32 25.59 -24.85
CA LYS A 562 -16.64 24.80 -25.88
C LYS A 562 -15.51 23.95 -25.30
N TRP A 563 -14.77 24.46 -24.32
CA TRP A 563 -13.72 23.71 -23.63
C TRP A 563 -14.31 22.54 -22.85
N ARG A 564 -15.40 22.76 -22.08
CA ARG A 564 -16.13 21.69 -21.38
C ARG A 564 -16.68 20.63 -22.33
N GLU A 565 -17.25 21.02 -23.47
CA GLU A 565 -17.72 20.08 -24.50
C GLU A 565 -16.57 19.27 -25.13
N LYS A 566 -15.43 19.91 -25.41
CA LYS A 566 -14.24 19.22 -25.93
C LYS A 566 -13.67 18.23 -24.91
N GLU A 567 -13.65 18.61 -23.64
CA GLU A 567 -13.17 17.74 -22.56
C GLU A 567 -14.11 16.55 -22.36
N GLN A 568 -15.42 16.78 -22.39
CA GLN A 568 -16.42 15.71 -22.33
C GLN A 568 -16.33 14.78 -23.56
N LYS A 569 -16.13 15.32 -24.77
CA LYS A 569 -15.90 14.51 -25.98
C LYS A 569 -14.61 13.69 -25.90
N LYS A 570 -13.53 14.24 -25.32
CA LYS A 570 -12.29 13.49 -25.07
C LYS A 570 -12.50 12.38 -24.04
N ALA A 571 -13.25 12.64 -22.96
CA ALA A 571 -13.59 11.64 -21.96
C ALA A 571 -14.43 10.49 -22.57
N VAL A 572 -15.41 10.81 -23.42
CA VAL A 572 -16.21 9.81 -24.15
C VAL A 572 -15.36 9.03 -25.16
N ALA A 573 -14.45 9.69 -25.89
CA ALA A 573 -13.54 9.02 -26.82
C ALA A 573 -12.51 8.13 -26.10
N ALA A 574 -12.02 8.54 -24.94
CA ALA A 574 -11.14 7.75 -24.09
C ALA A 574 -11.90 6.52 -23.53
N ALA A 575 -13.13 6.71 -23.04
CA ALA A 575 -13.99 5.60 -22.62
C ALA A 575 -14.28 4.62 -23.78
N SER A 576 -14.50 5.13 -24.99
CA SER A 576 -14.70 4.31 -26.19
C SER A 576 -13.44 3.54 -26.59
N ARG A 577 -12.25 4.14 -26.45
CA ARG A 577 -10.97 3.45 -26.67
C ARG A 577 -10.72 2.36 -25.64
N ILE A 578 -11.00 2.61 -24.36
CA ILE A 578 -10.88 1.61 -23.30
C ILE A 578 -11.84 0.44 -23.56
N LEU A 579 -13.05 0.72 -24.07
CA LEU A 579 -14.01 -0.32 -24.43
C LEU A 579 -13.52 -1.19 -25.61
N ILE A 580 -12.90 -0.58 -26.62
CA ILE A 580 -12.34 -1.29 -27.77
C ILE A 580 -11.09 -2.09 -27.38
N GLU A 581 -10.22 -1.54 -26.53
CA GLU A 581 -9.02 -2.23 -26.03
C GLU A 581 -9.36 -3.42 -25.12
N ALA A 582 -10.44 -3.30 -24.34
CA ALA A 582 -11.01 -4.42 -23.59
C ALA A 582 -11.62 -5.51 -24.48
N GLN A 583 -12.20 -5.15 -25.63
CA GLN A 583 -12.74 -6.11 -26.62
C GLN A 583 -11.65 -6.78 -27.48
N MET A 584 -10.48 -6.15 -27.66
CA MET A 584 -9.38 -6.68 -28.47
C MET A 584 -8.34 -7.47 -27.66
N SER A 585 -8.57 -7.69 -26.36
CA SER A 585 -7.67 -8.45 -25.48
C SER A 585 -8.02 -9.96 -25.36
N THR A 586 -8.91 -10.47 -26.22
CA THR A 586 -9.18 -11.90 -26.39
C THR A 586 -8.91 -12.34 -27.83
N GLU A 587 -7.64 -12.45 -28.22
CA GLU A 587 -7.12 -13.53 -29.11
C GLU A 587 -5.62 -13.35 -29.45
N SER A 588 -4.82 -14.32 -28.97
CA SER A 588 -3.55 -14.87 -29.50
C SER A 588 -2.32 -13.99 -29.85
N SER A 589 -1.25 -14.18 -29.05
CA SER A 589 0.15 -14.62 -29.36
C SER A 589 1.05 -13.99 -30.45
N PRO A 590 2.40 -14.08 -30.31
CA PRO A 590 3.34 -13.01 -30.67
C PRO A 590 4.31 -13.36 -31.82
N GLN A 591 4.66 -12.40 -32.69
CA GLN A 591 5.96 -12.38 -33.40
C GLN A 591 6.40 -10.94 -33.77
N HIS A 592 7.71 -10.68 -33.56
CA HIS A 592 8.66 -9.80 -34.28
C HIS A 592 8.09 -8.87 -35.37
N TYR A 593 8.48 -7.60 -35.56
CA TYR A 593 9.83 -7.04 -35.68
C TYR A 593 9.82 -5.49 -35.82
N ARG A 594 11.01 -4.91 -35.57
CA ARG A 594 11.65 -3.79 -36.30
C ARG A 594 11.32 -2.34 -35.90
N ILE A 595 12.28 -1.79 -35.15
CA ILE A 595 12.54 -0.36 -34.99
C ILE A 595 12.99 0.24 -36.32
N GLN A 596 12.35 1.34 -36.74
CA GLN A 596 12.91 2.24 -37.74
C GLN A 596 12.55 3.69 -37.36
N LYS A 597 13.56 4.44 -36.88
CA LYS A 597 13.52 5.90 -36.71
C LYS A 597 13.52 6.58 -38.08
N GLN A 598 12.58 7.48 -38.34
CA GLN A 598 12.75 8.57 -39.30
C GLN A 598 12.00 9.83 -38.82
N ASN A 599 12.76 10.91 -38.56
CA ASN A 599 12.27 12.30 -38.63
C ASN A 599 12.07 12.66 -40.11
N PRO A 600 11.18 13.63 -40.45
CA PRO A 600 11.67 14.91 -41.03
C PRO A 600 10.69 16.10 -40.76
N PRO A 601 10.80 17.29 -41.43
CA PRO A 601 11.82 18.32 -41.21
C PRO A 601 11.24 19.77 -41.08
N GLU A 602 12.08 20.72 -40.66
CA GLU A 602 11.88 22.17 -40.79
C GLU A 602 12.46 22.72 -42.11
N LYS A 603 11.75 23.66 -42.76
CA LYS A 603 12.24 24.92 -43.40
C LYS A 603 11.07 25.66 -44.07
N ILE A 604 10.73 26.90 -43.68
CA ILE A 604 11.25 28.22 -44.17
C ILE A 604 10.89 28.44 -45.66
N VAL A 605 10.32 29.52 -46.20
CA VAL A 605 9.87 30.89 -45.83
C VAL A 605 9.24 31.47 -47.13
N GLN A 606 8.22 32.34 -47.08
CA GLN A 606 8.23 33.67 -47.75
C GLN A 606 6.93 34.47 -47.57
N ALA A 607 7.14 35.76 -47.30
CA ALA A 607 6.17 36.79 -47.00
C ALA A 607 5.65 37.52 -48.24
N LYS A 608 4.50 38.18 -48.14
CA LYS A 608 4.26 39.45 -48.84
C LYS A 608 3.30 40.39 -48.09
N MET A 609 3.93 41.47 -47.64
CA MET A 609 3.48 42.78 -47.16
C MET A 609 2.15 43.34 -47.72
N LEU A 610 1.42 44.07 -46.86
CA LEU A 610 0.86 45.39 -47.18
C LEU A 610 0.48 46.16 -45.89
N GLU A 611 1.41 47.01 -45.46
CA GLU A 611 1.27 48.41 -45.03
C GLU A 611 -0.09 48.95 -44.54
N LYS A 612 -0.13 49.49 -43.32
CA LYS A 612 -0.07 50.96 -43.10
C LYS A 612 0.15 51.37 -41.64
N GLU A 613 0.85 52.48 -41.52
CA GLU A 613 1.54 53.12 -40.39
C GLU A 613 0.64 53.78 -39.32
N LYS A 614 0.97 53.61 -38.04
CA LYS A 614 1.71 54.51 -37.09
C LYS A 614 0.98 55.82 -36.68
N SER A 615 0.89 56.03 -35.37
CA SER A 615 1.65 57.12 -34.73
C SER A 615 1.93 56.85 -33.24
N SER A 616 3.19 57.06 -32.92
CA SER A 616 3.91 57.02 -31.65
C SER A 616 3.85 58.35 -30.92
N VAL A 617 3.98 58.40 -29.58
CA VAL A 617 4.90 59.33 -28.89
C VAL A 617 5.36 58.74 -27.55
N SER A 618 6.68 58.75 -27.37
CA SER A 618 7.52 58.35 -26.24
C SER A 618 7.69 59.47 -25.21
N LYS A 619 8.06 59.14 -23.96
CA LYS A 619 8.94 59.99 -23.14
C LYS A 619 9.80 59.15 -22.17
N LYS A 620 11.12 59.27 -22.36
CA LYS A 620 12.19 58.96 -21.38
C LYS A 620 12.30 60.12 -20.38
N VAL A 621 12.98 59.85 -19.24
CA VAL A 621 13.70 60.72 -18.27
C VAL A 621 13.54 60.06 -16.89
N LEU A 622 14.45 59.99 -15.93
CA LEU A 622 15.90 60.19 -15.75
C LEU A 622 16.11 59.80 -14.26
N LEU A 623 17.11 58.98 -13.93
CA LEU A 623 17.47 58.68 -12.53
C LEU A 623 18.11 59.89 -11.85
N PRO A 624 18.12 59.92 -10.52
CA PRO A 624 19.40 60.15 -9.84
C PRO A 624 19.73 59.15 -8.74
N ASN A 625 21.05 58.97 -8.61
CA ASN A 625 21.82 58.24 -7.61
C ASN A 625 21.40 58.48 -6.16
N ILE A 626 21.53 57.43 -5.34
CA ILE A 626 22.17 57.56 -4.03
C ILE A 626 23.07 56.35 -3.77
N SER A 627 24.30 56.69 -3.43
CA SER A 627 25.49 55.88 -3.32
C SER A 627 25.44 54.85 -2.21
N GLY A 628 26.12 53.72 -2.43
CA GLY A 628 26.56 52.84 -1.35
C GLY A 628 27.71 53.44 -0.55
N ILE A 629 27.78 53.07 0.74
CA ILE A 629 29.01 53.12 1.53
C ILE A 629 29.11 51.85 2.38
N PHE A 630 30.25 51.19 2.18
CA PHE A 630 30.90 50.08 2.85
C PHE A 630 30.72 49.97 4.38
N ASN A 631 30.68 48.73 4.92
CA ASN A 631 31.91 48.10 5.43
C ASN A 631 31.74 46.63 5.84
N ARG A 632 32.67 45.83 5.31
CA ARG A 632 33.04 44.47 5.69
C ARG A 632 33.80 44.53 7.02
N ARG A 633 33.40 43.78 8.05
CA ARG A 633 34.31 43.39 9.15
C ARG A 633 34.03 41.98 9.64
N LYS A 634 34.95 41.10 9.27
CA LYS A 634 35.35 39.89 9.96
C LYS A 634 36.19 40.34 11.16
N ASN A 635 35.96 39.78 12.36
CA ASN A 635 37.01 39.38 13.30
C ASN A 635 36.43 38.58 14.48
N GLN A 636 37.19 37.56 14.85
CA GLN A 636 37.13 36.75 16.05
C GLN A 636 37.47 37.57 17.30
N ILE A 637 37.05 37.11 18.49
CA ILE A 637 37.86 36.80 19.68
C ILE A 637 37.12 37.02 21.03
N GLU A 638 37.18 35.96 21.85
CA GLU A 638 37.23 35.84 23.33
C GLU A 638 36.02 35.96 24.28
N GLY A 639 36.05 34.99 25.23
CA GLY A 639 35.29 34.87 26.49
C GLY A 639 34.51 33.56 26.52
N GLY A 640 34.99 32.40 27.00
CA GLY A 640 35.60 32.13 28.31
C GLY A 640 34.51 32.24 29.40
N SER A 641 34.08 31.22 30.16
CA SER A 641 34.68 29.96 30.64
C SER A 641 33.55 29.01 31.19
N PRO A 642 33.74 28.09 32.16
CA PRO A 642 34.06 26.66 31.97
C PRO A 642 33.17 25.68 32.79
N SER A 643 33.26 24.36 32.59
CA SER A 643 33.47 23.36 33.68
C SER A 643 33.35 21.88 33.25
N TYR A 644 34.44 21.15 33.53
CA TYR A 644 34.59 19.75 34.02
C TYR A 644 34.10 18.51 33.23
N LEU A 645 35.10 17.88 32.60
CA LEU A 645 35.49 16.44 32.43
C LEU A 645 35.02 15.42 33.51
N PRO A 646 35.37 14.10 33.42
CA PRO A 646 35.56 13.17 32.28
C PRO A 646 34.97 11.75 32.52
N GLY A 647 35.05 10.86 31.52
CA GLY A 647 34.87 9.43 31.73
C GLY A 647 35.09 8.57 30.48
N GLU A 648 36.34 8.33 30.13
CA GLU A 648 36.76 7.24 29.23
C GLU A 648 36.34 5.87 29.76
N LYS A 649 36.06 4.94 28.86
CA LYS A 649 36.69 3.61 28.89
C LYS A 649 36.63 2.94 27.52
N THR A 650 37.82 2.60 27.05
CA THR A 650 38.12 1.57 26.05
C THR A 650 37.94 0.18 26.65
N MET A 651 37.31 -0.71 25.88
CA MET A 651 37.76 -2.08 25.61
C MET A 651 37.41 -2.40 24.16
#